data_AF-A0A8C8DI26-F1
#
_entry.id   AF-A0A8C8DI26-F1
#
_cell.length_a   1.000
_cell.length_b   1.000
_cell.length_c   1.000
_cell.angle_alpha   90.00
_cell.angle_beta   90.00
_cell.angle_gamma   90.00
#
_symmetry.space_group_name_H-M   'P 1'
#
loop_
_entity.id
_entity.type
_entity.pdbx_description
1 polymer ?
#
loop_
_entity_poly.entity_id
_entity_poly.type
_entity_poly.pdbx_seq_one_letter_code
_entity_poly.pdbx_strand_id
1 'polypeptide(L)'
;MSLSLFLVQENVSLALLSPHLSGLDTSEDMMDSESPQEEFIILDYEHPLISRYAAALSRQLQNQLERINLTLNEKVAAEKEQDSGKNEVCIQMYKIQEQLARGQNRLEAGHQARAEAEARRLQAQDQLQETESRYSNVSGLKSQATAKVSKLQTELDRATQDLIFTQRVSEELNSKVKTMNNVRHKAGAKKAHAEEELLNQDLYIDRLTKEMFRLTERNTIHQLYTEAQAEETLTGREALCEAEADMELLLIKHKQLLQQWNSSLRTIMRQSEALCAMQEAARSVKNEVIVMKREMEGYKKSNSEEQEKNEKLTMQLNWFEIDCTTSEKQISQKRAQKEAIQAHYSACLRTLDETTRTLDMLTKESHLYESEVSEQRKQLEKQSALRLELEDKVMTKMQQKLSNDRTAKHYQQLNTKMTALKKEKVHQVHLLENELLAVRLESQKVEEHLISLAFTQKALDDKIADYNKTVTLNQAKLSSLLQDIEQKWAAVSHCNKKIAQIMLNTEREDLSPLQVKIKDVQSEIETIAAHIQKEQQLWMKQQSTFLEMIQENDAKAREIRKLQTEQTGLEQRRIRLQSQVNVAEREVAEQEEHLNSLRRDLLSLVCLLGRNQHLSQAVEYENTLMEADFIHALREAERESITTQTMLEEAQEETEMLINSLLEAERRILLWDKKTQILKETRTALELLMKDDEIQKTKDDIHHLELRATQLRKQQERLIRESEAIVNKRESIVRRREAVAYAPPKQNTEGELQRSIKFLRSKCQEAQKHLVEFEHTVRELQENQVSLTDGLVQERLQLSELLSTGNILDSEMVNIRDTKDRSSARLVVLQSRNKKLQLVSEGTYKASSSSRTVEAVLQDQMAAVRDVSSILSNACQEFPQHQEALWKVSRVLAVHTEGNLS
;
A
#
# COMPACT_ATOMS: atom_id res chain seq x y z
N MET A 1 -33.41 94.68 -47.76
CA MET A 1 -34.47 95.63 -48.16
C MET A 1 -35.67 95.29 -47.30
N SER A 2 -35.96 96.02 -46.23
CA SER A 2 -36.70 97.29 -46.18
C SER A 2 -38.02 97.00 -45.44
N LEU A 3 -38.49 97.76 -44.47
CA LEU A 3 -38.00 99.03 -43.92
C LEU A 3 -38.55 99.22 -42.47
N SER A 4 -37.84 100.00 -41.65
CA SER A 4 -38.35 100.96 -40.64
C SER A 4 -39.35 100.52 -39.54
N LEU A 5 -38.99 100.64 -38.25
CA LEU A 5 -39.44 101.70 -37.29
C LEU A 5 -40.89 101.55 -36.72
N PHE A 6 -41.27 101.96 -35.50
CA PHE A 6 -40.63 102.33 -34.20
C PHE A 6 -41.75 102.67 -33.18
N LEU A 7 -41.40 102.98 -31.91
CA LEU A 7 -42.25 103.55 -30.82
C LEU A 7 -43.40 102.68 -30.23
N VAL A 8 -43.96 102.94 -29.02
CA VAL A 8 -43.40 103.26 -27.67
C VAL A 8 -44.55 103.52 -26.66
N GLN A 9 -44.37 103.13 -25.37
CA GLN A 9 -45.16 103.58 -24.18
C GLN A 9 -46.68 103.18 -24.17
N GLU A 10 -47.45 103.18 -23.06
CA GLU A 10 -47.20 103.61 -21.66
C GLU A 10 -48.07 102.91 -20.57
N ASN A 11 -47.55 102.85 -19.33
CA ASN A 11 -48.18 103.06 -18.00
C ASN A 11 -49.48 102.36 -17.48
N VAL A 12 -49.37 101.84 -16.22
CA VAL A 12 -50.27 102.06 -15.03
C VAL A 12 -51.68 101.40 -15.00
N SER A 13 -52.26 100.88 -13.89
CA SER A 13 -51.77 100.39 -12.57
C SER A 13 -52.92 99.73 -11.74
N LEU A 14 -52.56 98.86 -10.78
CA LEU A 14 -53.14 98.66 -9.42
C LEU A 14 -54.62 98.23 -9.17
N ALA A 15 -54.82 97.79 -7.91
CA ALA A 15 -56.06 97.58 -7.13
C ALA A 15 -56.99 96.41 -7.55
N LEU A 16 -57.55 95.55 -6.68
CA LEU A 16 -57.95 95.51 -5.25
C LEU A 16 -59.45 95.70 -5.00
N LEU A 17 -60.03 94.66 -4.38
CA LEU A 17 -61.15 94.66 -3.44
C LEU A 17 -62.61 94.89 -3.92
N SER A 18 -63.48 94.40 -3.02
CA SER A 18 -64.92 94.55 -2.84
C SER A 18 -65.42 96.02 -2.87
N PRO A 19 -66.75 96.28 -3.01
CA PRO A 19 -67.78 95.90 -2.02
C PRO A 19 -68.96 95.11 -2.64
N HIS A 20 -69.80 94.34 -1.91
CA HIS A 20 -70.51 94.50 -0.63
C HIS A 20 -71.74 95.45 -0.64
N LEU A 21 -72.88 94.89 -0.23
CA LEU A 21 -73.99 95.49 0.55
C LEU A 21 -75.04 96.43 -0.11
N SER A 22 -76.29 95.96 -0.01
CA SER A 22 -77.49 96.66 0.50
C SER A 22 -78.23 97.71 -0.36
N GLY A 23 -79.50 97.98 0.00
CA GLY A 23 -80.45 98.84 -0.73
C GLY A 23 -81.48 98.00 -1.52
N LEU A 24 -82.45 97.34 -0.88
CA LEU A 24 -83.73 97.85 -0.35
C LEU A 24 -84.67 98.47 -1.40
N ASP A 25 -85.86 97.85 -1.47
CA ASP A 25 -87.19 98.44 -1.30
C ASP A 25 -87.53 99.76 -2.03
N THR A 26 -88.43 99.67 -3.01
CA THR A 26 -89.88 99.99 -2.87
C THR A 26 -90.55 99.55 -4.19
N SER A 27 -91.75 98.95 -4.21
CA SER A 27 -93.08 99.44 -3.79
C SER A 27 -93.56 100.64 -4.63
N GLU A 28 -94.85 100.81 -4.92
CA GLU A 28 -96.03 100.15 -4.35
C GLU A 28 -97.18 99.95 -5.35
N ASP A 29 -98.18 99.22 -4.87
CA ASP A 29 -99.44 98.81 -5.48
C ASP A 29 -100.36 99.94 -5.99
N MET A 30 -101.40 99.55 -6.75
CA MET A 30 -102.81 99.89 -6.46
C MET A 30 -103.65 98.63 -6.78
N MET A 31 -104.44 98.02 -5.88
CA MET A 31 -105.62 98.49 -5.10
C MET A 31 -106.88 98.67 -5.99
N ASP A 32 -108.10 98.22 -5.63
CA ASP A 32 -108.60 97.30 -4.58
C ASP A 32 -110.11 96.94 -4.81
N SER A 33 -110.84 96.46 -3.78
CA SER A 33 -112.31 96.22 -3.61
C SER A 33 -112.86 94.85 -4.10
N GLU A 34 -113.49 93.97 -3.29
CA GLU A 34 -114.69 94.04 -2.38
C GLU A 34 -116.04 93.88 -3.13
N SER A 35 -117.09 93.16 -2.67
CA SER A 35 -117.46 92.42 -1.43
C SER A 35 -118.54 91.32 -1.81
N PRO A 36 -119.35 90.63 -0.95
CA PRO A 36 -119.53 90.63 0.51
C PRO A 36 -119.51 89.23 1.20
N GLN A 37 -120.02 89.15 2.43
CA GLN A 37 -119.77 88.07 3.42
C GLN A 37 -120.92 87.05 3.60
N GLU A 38 -120.58 85.85 4.09
CA GLU A 38 -121.34 85.12 5.13
C GLU A 38 -120.36 84.54 6.17
N GLU A 39 -120.66 84.71 7.46
CA GLU A 39 -119.80 84.26 8.57
C GLU A 39 -120.36 83.00 9.26
N PHE A 40 -119.53 81.99 9.51
CA PHE A 40 -119.82 80.98 10.54
C PHE A 40 -118.58 80.45 11.27
N ILE A 41 -118.24 81.13 12.37
CA ILE A 41 -117.56 80.63 13.58
C ILE A 41 -116.38 79.67 13.35
N ILE A 42 -115.17 80.24 13.24
CA ILE A 42 -113.93 79.52 13.49
C ILE A 42 -113.84 79.23 15.00
N LEU A 43 -113.58 77.98 15.36
CA LEU A 43 -113.21 77.58 16.74
C LEU A 43 -111.68 77.53 16.86
N ASP A 44 -111.15 78.06 17.96
CA ASP A 44 -109.71 78.10 18.21
C ASP A 44 -109.05 76.71 18.26
N TYR A 45 -107.77 76.70 17.89
CA TYR A 45 -106.99 75.50 17.54
C TYR A 45 -106.81 74.49 18.69
N GLU A 46 -107.06 74.89 19.94
CA GLU A 46 -106.79 74.10 21.15
C GLU A 46 -108.04 73.45 21.79
N HIS A 47 -109.24 73.61 21.21
CA HIS A 47 -110.48 73.13 21.84
C HIS A 47 -110.54 71.57 21.95
N PRO A 48 -110.78 70.96 23.13
CA PRO A 48 -110.61 69.52 23.34
C PRO A 48 -111.66 68.62 22.65
N LEU A 49 -112.79 69.16 22.21
CA LEU A 49 -113.71 68.45 21.29
C LEU A 49 -113.11 68.31 19.89
N ILE A 50 -112.40 69.35 19.43
CA ILE A 50 -111.60 69.30 18.22
C ILE A 50 -110.41 68.37 18.46
N SER A 51 -109.71 68.40 19.61
CA SER A 51 -108.53 67.57 19.88
C SER A 51 -108.63 66.08 19.49
N ARG A 52 -109.77 65.37 19.63
CA ARG A 52 -109.87 63.97 19.13
C ARG A 52 -110.20 63.86 17.64
N TYR A 53 -111.03 64.75 17.09
CA TYR A 53 -111.24 64.84 15.63
C TYR A 53 -109.97 65.30 14.92
N ALA A 54 -109.22 66.22 15.52
CA ALA A 54 -107.93 66.76 15.11
C ALA A 54 -106.75 65.92 15.57
N ALA A 55 -106.91 64.91 16.42
CA ALA A 55 -105.91 63.84 16.57
C ALA A 55 -106.17 62.74 15.55
N ALA A 56 -107.42 62.44 15.20
CA ALA A 56 -107.73 61.58 14.06
C ALA A 56 -107.34 62.25 12.72
N LEU A 57 -107.61 63.54 12.58
CA LEU A 57 -107.28 64.35 11.40
C LEU A 57 -105.82 64.80 11.42
N SER A 58 -105.20 65.17 12.55
CA SER A 58 -103.73 65.38 12.57
C SER A 58 -102.97 64.08 12.53
N ARG A 59 -103.52 62.91 12.91
CA ARG A 59 -102.86 61.62 12.61
C ARG A 59 -103.16 61.13 11.20
N GLN A 60 -104.28 61.51 10.58
CA GLN A 60 -104.46 61.33 9.14
C GLN A 60 -103.54 62.29 8.36
N LEU A 61 -103.40 63.54 8.80
CA LEU A 61 -102.55 64.58 8.22
C LEU A 61 -101.08 64.45 8.65
N GLN A 62 -100.73 63.71 9.70
CA GLN A 62 -99.36 63.29 10.05
C GLN A 62 -99.04 61.96 9.41
N ASN A 63 -99.95 61.00 9.26
CA ASN A 63 -99.70 59.86 8.37
C ASN A 63 -99.68 60.30 6.89
N GLN A 64 -100.38 61.39 6.54
CA GLN A 64 -100.27 62.05 5.23
C GLN A 64 -99.14 63.08 5.17
N LEU A 65 -98.67 63.72 6.25
CA LEU A 65 -97.40 64.48 6.26
C LEU A 65 -96.20 63.56 6.44
N GLU A 66 -96.35 62.32 6.87
CA GLU A 66 -95.29 61.32 6.89
C GLU A 66 -95.31 60.55 5.58
N ARG A 67 -96.46 60.30 4.94
CA ARG A 67 -96.47 59.91 3.51
C ARG A 67 -96.07 61.05 2.59
N ILE A 68 -96.46 62.30 2.85
CA ILE A 68 -96.03 63.46 2.04
C ILE A 68 -94.62 63.89 2.42
N ASN A 69 -94.12 63.76 3.65
CA ASN A 69 -92.70 64.00 3.94
C ASN A 69 -91.82 62.79 3.66
N LEU A 70 -92.31 61.56 3.63
CA LEU A 70 -91.55 60.43 3.05
C LEU A 70 -91.57 60.55 1.54
N THR A 71 -92.70 60.77 0.87
CA THR A 71 -92.67 61.02 -0.59
C THR A 71 -92.04 62.36 -0.97
N LEU A 72 -92.01 63.38 -0.11
CA LEU A 72 -91.26 64.62 -0.32
C LEU A 72 -89.79 64.45 0.07
N ASN A 73 -89.42 63.64 1.06
CA ASN A 73 -88.01 63.31 1.30
C ASN A 73 -87.49 62.30 0.27
N GLU A 74 -88.34 61.46 -0.33
CA GLU A 74 -88.04 60.61 -1.48
C GLU A 74 -88.04 61.43 -2.77
N LYS A 75 -88.89 62.46 -2.90
CA LYS A 75 -88.87 63.38 -4.04
C LYS A 75 -87.81 64.46 -3.92
N VAL A 76 -87.39 64.84 -2.72
CA VAL A 76 -86.25 65.74 -2.44
C VAL A 76 -84.95 64.95 -2.31
N ALA A 77 -84.96 63.66 -1.98
CA ALA A 77 -83.83 62.77 -2.21
C ALA A 77 -83.71 62.48 -3.70
N ALA A 78 -84.78 62.11 -4.40
CA ALA A 78 -84.76 61.92 -5.85
C ALA A 78 -84.54 63.23 -6.61
N GLU A 79 -84.95 64.40 -6.10
CA GLU A 79 -84.61 65.70 -6.68
C GLU A 79 -83.19 66.12 -6.28
N LYS A 80 -82.67 65.74 -5.10
CA LYS A 80 -81.23 65.88 -4.80
C LYS A 80 -80.34 64.86 -5.49
N GLU A 81 -80.85 63.71 -5.93
CA GLU A 81 -80.19 62.72 -6.79
C GLU A 81 -80.38 63.06 -8.27
N GLN A 82 -81.47 63.74 -8.63
CA GLN A 82 -81.67 64.32 -9.96
C GLN A 82 -81.06 65.72 -10.05
N ASP A 83 -80.67 66.37 -8.95
CA ASP A 83 -79.93 67.64 -8.91
C ASP A 83 -78.47 67.43 -8.58
N SER A 84 -78.07 66.45 -7.77
CA SER A 84 -76.71 65.91 -7.85
C SER A 84 -76.54 65.24 -9.20
N GLY A 85 -77.56 64.55 -9.74
CA GLY A 85 -77.55 63.97 -11.08
C GLY A 85 -77.58 65.01 -12.19
N LYS A 86 -78.35 66.11 -12.10
CA LYS A 86 -78.28 67.24 -13.06
C LYS A 86 -76.99 68.01 -12.87
N ASN A 87 -76.50 68.23 -11.65
CA ASN A 87 -75.21 68.91 -11.45
C ASN A 87 -74.04 68.02 -11.85
N GLU A 88 -74.11 66.70 -11.69
CA GLU A 88 -73.13 65.75 -12.22
C GLU A 88 -73.27 65.62 -13.72
N VAL A 89 -74.47 65.61 -14.31
CA VAL A 89 -74.67 65.64 -15.76
C VAL A 89 -74.33 67.00 -16.36
N CYS A 90 -74.41 68.11 -15.61
CA CYS A 90 -73.97 69.45 -16.04
C CYS A 90 -72.48 69.65 -15.81
N ILE A 91 -71.88 69.10 -14.76
CA ILE A 91 -70.43 69.05 -14.56
C ILE A 91 -69.80 68.04 -15.51
N GLN A 92 -70.48 66.95 -15.85
CA GLN A 92 -70.09 66.02 -16.91
C GLN A 92 -70.32 66.65 -18.28
N MET A 93 -71.44 67.34 -18.54
CA MET A 93 -71.66 68.08 -19.80
C MET A 93 -70.63 69.21 -19.95
N TYR A 94 -70.29 69.94 -18.89
CA TYR A 94 -69.27 70.98 -18.92
C TYR A 94 -67.87 70.39 -19.00
N LYS A 95 -67.58 69.25 -18.34
CA LYS A 95 -66.32 68.49 -18.54
C LYS A 95 -66.26 67.85 -19.93
N ILE A 96 -67.38 67.45 -20.53
CA ILE A 96 -67.46 66.88 -21.88
C ILE A 96 -67.37 68.01 -22.90
N GLN A 97 -67.99 69.16 -22.69
CA GLN A 97 -67.79 70.37 -23.50
C GLN A 97 -66.37 70.91 -23.34
N GLU A 98 -65.76 70.84 -22.16
CA GLU A 98 -64.35 71.19 -21.96
C GLU A 98 -63.41 70.14 -22.58
N GLN A 99 -63.74 68.84 -22.51
CA GLN A 99 -63.01 67.76 -23.19
C GLN A 99 -63.24 67.75 -24.70
N LEU A 100 -64.36 68.29 -25.18
CA LEU A 100 -64.72 68.42 -26.59
C LEU A 100 -64.22 69.74 -27.17
N ALA A 101 -64.09 70.82 -26.40
CA ALA A 101 -63.39 72.04 -26.79
C ALA A 101 -61.87 71.84 -26.70
N ARG A 102 -61.34 71.20 -25.64
CA ARG A 102 -59.96 70.67 -25.65
C ARG A 102 -59.78 69.61 -26.72
N GLY A 103 -60.83 68.86 -27.05
CA GLY A 103 -60.84 67.82 -28.08
C GLY A 103 -60.75 68.42 -29.47
N GLN A 104 -61.57 69.42 -29.78
CA GLN A 104 -61.55 70.23 -30.99
C GLN A 104 -60.24 71.00 -31.09
N ASN A 105 -59.78 71.68 -30.04
CA ASN A 105 -58.48 72.36 -30.04
C ASN A 105 -57.31 71.36 -30.23
N ARG A 106 -57.39 70.13 -29.71
CA ARG A 106 -56.42 69.04 -29.99
C ARG A 106 -56.58 68.43 -31.38
N LEU A 107 -57.78 68.45 -31.94
CA LEU A 107 -58.08 67.99 -33.30
C LEU A 107 -57.62 69.03 -34.32
N GLU A 108 -57.80 70.32 -34.06
CA GLU A 108 -57.38 71.46 -34.88
C GLU A 108 -55.88 71.69 -34.76
N ALA A 109 -55.30 71.69 -33.55
CA ALA A 109 -53.85 71.62 -33.40
C ALA A 109 -53.29 70.31 -33.97
N GLY A 110 -54.07 69.22 -33.94
CA GLY A 110 -53.75 67.95 -34.60
C GLY A 110 -53.82 68.04 -36.13
N HIS A 111 -54.75 68.82 -36.70
CA HIS A 111 -54.90 69.07 -38.13
C HIS A 111 -53.86 70.07 -38.63
N GLN A 112 -53.49 71.07 -37.83
CA GLN A 112 -52.39 71.99 -38.09
C GLN A 112 -51.05 71.25 -37.98
N ALA A 113 -50.80 70.51 -36.90
CA ALA A 113 -49.60 69.67 -36.77
C ALA A 113 -49.56 68.56 -37.85
N ARG A 114 -50.71 68.04 -38.30
CA ARG A 114 -50.80 67.12 -39.44
C ARG A 114 -50.54 67.82 -40.77
N ALA A 115 -51.04 69.03 -40.99
CA ALA A 115 -50.78 69.79 -42.21
C ALA A 115 -49.31 70.24 -42.26
N GLU A 116 -48.74 70.66 -41.14
CA GLU A 116 -47.29 70.89 -41.00
C GLU A 116 -46.50 69.61 -41.17
N ALA A 117 -46.94 68.47 -40.62
CA ALA A 117 -46.27 67.19 -40.80
C ALA A 117 -46.40 66.68 -42.23
N GLU A 118 -47.53 66.89 -42.92
CA GLU A 118 -47.72 66.55 -44.34
C GLU A 118 -46.91 67.49 -45.24
N ALA A 119 -46.80 68.79 -44.90
CA ALA A 119 -45.92 69.74 -45.60
C ALA A 119 -44.44 69.42 -45.36
N ARG A 120 -44.02 69.13 -44.12
CA ARG A 120 -42.67 68.63 -43.79
C ARG A 120 -42.40 67.28 -44.43
N ARG A 121 -43.39 66.39 -44.53
CA ARG A 121 -43.29 65.08 -45.21
C ARG A 121 -43.21 65.23 -46.72
N LEU A 122 -43.90 66.21 -47.32
CA LEU A 122 -43.76 66.55 -48.73
C LEU A 122 -42.39 67.18 -48.99
N GLN A 123 -41.98 68.19 -48.22
CA GLN A 123 -40.64 68.77 -48.30
C GLN A 123 -39.54 67.73 -48.09
N ALA A 124 -39.71 66.82 -47.13
CA ALA A 124 -38.81 65.69 -46.91
C ALA A 124 -38.92 64.61 -47.99
N GLN A 125 -40.05 64.47 -48.68
CA GLN A 125 -40.22 63.57 -49.83
C GLN A 125 -39.64 64.16 -51.11
N ASP A 126 -39.68 65.48 -51.29
CA ASP A 126 -39.01 66.19 -52.38
C ASP A 126 -37.49 66.18 -52.16
N GLN A 127 -37.04 66.40 -50.91
CA GLN A 127 -35.64 66.17 -50.52
C GLN A 127 -35.26 64.68 -50.59
N LEU A 128 -36.18 63.76 -50.32
CA LEU A 128 -35.95 62.33 -50.54
C LEU A 128 -35.81 62.05 -52.03
N GLN A 129 -36.64 62.59 -52.91
CA GLN A 129 -36.50 62.41 -54.36
C GLN A 129 -35.26 63.12 -54.93
N GLU A 130 -34.86 64.27 -54.38
CA GLU A 130 -33.60 64.92 -54.74
C GLU A 130 -32.39 64.11 -54.24
N THR A 131 -32.47 63.52 -53.04
CA THR A 131 -31.40 62.64 -52.52
C THR A 131 -31.45 61.23 -53.09
N GLU A 132 -32.59 60.73 -53.57
CA GLU A 132 -32.77 59.45 -54.28
C GLU A 132 -32.32 59.57 -55.74
N SER A 133 -32.54 60.71 -56.40
CA SER A 133 -31.98 60.97 -57.73
C SER A 133 -30.47 61.24 -57.65
N ARG A 134 -29.99 61.99 -56.65
CA ARG A 134 -28.55 62.07 -56.34
C ARG A 134 -27.98 60.70 -55.94
N TYR A 135 -28.67 59.90 -55.14
CA TYR A 135 -28.24 58.55 -54.75
C TYR A 135 -28.34 57.57 -55.90
N SER A 136 -29.27 57.72 -56.84
CA SER A 136 -29.36 56.92 -58.07
C SER A 136 -28.22 57.27 -59.02
N ASN A 137 -27.87 58.56 -59.16
CA ASN A 137 -26.67 59.00 -59.89
C ASN A 137 -25.38 58.53 -59.21
N VAL A 138 -25.26 58.65 -57.88
CA VAL A 138 -24.13 58.15 -57.09
C VAL A 138 -24.10 56.63 -57.04
N SER A 139 -25.24 55.93 -57.15
CA SER A 139 -25.37 54.48 -57.26
C SER A 139 -25.07 54.00 -58.68
N GLY A 140 -25.34 54.81 -59.72
CA GLY A 140 -24.87 54.63 -61.08
C GLY A 140 -23.34 54.76 -61.16
N LEU A 141 -22.78 55.81 -60.57
CA LEU A 141 -21.33 55.99 -60.46
C LEU A 141 -20.69 54.93 -59.56
N LYS A 142 -21.34 54.54 -58.45
CA LYS A 142 -20.87 53.48 -57.53
C LYS A 142 -21.03 52.10 -58.14
N SER A 143 -22.03 51.82 -58.96
CA SER A 143 -22.17 50.54 -59.68
C SER A 143 -21.23 50.44 -60.87
N GLN A 144 -20.94 51.55 -61.56
CA GLN A 144 -19.81 51.62 -62.50
C GLN A 144 -18.46 51.49 -61.78
N ALA A 145 -18.32 52.07 -60.58
CA ALA A 145 -17.12 51.92 -59.76
C ALA A 145 -16.99 50.51 -59.16
N THR A 146 -18.07 49.85 -58.73
CA THR A 146 -18.04 48.45 -58.29
C THR A 146 -18.00 47.47 -59.46
N ALA A 147 -18.36 47.87 -60.68
CA ALA A 147 -18.09 47.09 -61.90
C ALA A 147 -16.64 47.24 -62.40
N LYS A 148 -16.01 48.40 -62.16
CA LYS A 148 -14.56 48.60 -62.37
C LYS A 148 -13.76 47.91 -61.27
N VAL A 149 -14.15 48.07 -60.01
CA VAL A 149 -13.57 47.36 -58.87
C VAL A 149 -13.85 45.87 -58.99
N SER A 150 -15.02 45.38 -59.41
CA SER A 150 -15.22 43.93 -59.58
C SER A 150 -14.44 43.36 -60.75
N LYS A 151 -14.16 44.13 -61.82
CA LYS A 151 -13.21 43.73 -62.86
C LYS A 151 -11.77 43.70 -62.34
N LEU A 152 -11.33 44.75 -61.66
CA LEU A 152 -10.01 44.78 -61.00
C LEU A 152 -9.90 43.73 -59.88
N GLN A 153 -11.02 43.35 -59.25
CA GLN A 153 -11.13 42.30 -58.26
C GLN A 153 -11.10 40.94 -58.94
N THR A 154 -11.75 40.70 -60.08
CA THR A 154 -11.58 39.44 -60.81
C THR A 154 -10.22 39.34 -61.49
N GLU A 155 -9.58 40.45 -61.85
CA GLU A 155 -8.20 40.51 -62.33
C GLU A 155 -7.20 40.31 -61.17
N LEU A 156 -7.46 40.83 -59.98
CA LEU A 156 -6.67 40.61 -58.76
C LEU A 156 -6.90 39.21 -58.17
N ASP A 157 -8.12 38.70 -58.17
CA ASP A 157 -8.50 37.36 -57.73
C ASP A 157 -7.95 36.33 -58.73
N ARG A 158 -7.89 36.66 -60.04
CA ARG A 158 -7.17 35.87 -61.03
C ARG A 158 -5.66 35.95 -60.82
N ALA A 159 -5.08 37.14 -60.69
CA ALA A 159 -3.64 37.30 -60.45
C ALA A 159 -3.20 36.69 -59.12
N THR A 160 -4.06 36.66 -58.10
CA THR A 160 -3.82 35.98 -56.83
C THR A 160 -4.16 34.50 -56.88
N GLN A 161 -5.07 34.02 -57.74
CA GLN A 161 -5.19 32.59 -58.07
C GLN A 161 -3.96 32.10 -58.85
N ASP A 162 -3.43 32.89 -59.77
CA ASP A 162 -2.19 32.63 -60.50
C ASP A 162 -0.96 32.75 -59.56
N LEU A 163 -0.96 33.69 -58.61
CA LEU A 163 0.05 33.79 -57.54
C LEU A 163 -0.06 32.59 -56.57
N ILE A 164 -1.25 32.20 -56.13
CA ILE A 164 -1.48 31.06 -55.23
C ILE A 164 -1.21 29.75 -55.97
N PHE A 165 -1.46 29.66 -57.28
CA PHE A 165 -1.09 28.53 -58.10
C PHE A 165 0.42 28.45 -58.27
N THR A 166 1.11 29.55 -58.61
CA THR A 166 2.58 29.56 -58.71
C THR A 166 3.27 29.41 -57.35
N GLN A 167 2.68 29.94 -56.26
CA GLN A 167 3.12 29.70 -54.88
C GLN A 167 2.93 28.24 -54.51
N ARG A 168 1.73 27.65 -54.66
CA ARG A 168 1.49 26.22 -54.41
C ARG A 168 2.38 25.34 -55.27
N VAL A 169 2.60 25.68 -56.55
CA VAL A 169 3.56 24.95 -57.41
C VAL A 169 4.99 25.16 -56.91
N SER A 170 5.37 26.34 -56.40
CA SER A 170 6.68 26.57 -55.79
C SER A 170 6.84 25.91 -54.42
N GLU A 171 5.76 25.71 -53.66
CA GLU A 171 5.72 25.04 -52.36
C GLU A 171 5.65 23.52 -52.53
N GLU A 172 4.95 23.05 -53.55
CA GLU A 172 5.02 21.67 -54.06
C GLU A 172 6.40 21.39 -54.64
N LEU A 173 7.03 22.31 -55.38
CA LEU A 173 8.39 22.12 -55.87
C LEU A 173 9.41 22.23 -54.73
N ASN A 174 9.25 23.14 -53.77
CA ASN A 174 10.11 23.21 -52.59
C ASN A 174 9.89 22.05 -51.62
N SER A 175 8.68 21.48 -51.52
CA SER A 175 8.42 20.27 -50.73
C SER A 175 8.82 19.00 -51.49
N LYS A 176 8.71 18.95 -52.82
CA LYS A 176 9.31 17.91 -53.68
C LYS A 176 10.83 17.99 -53.67
N VAL A 177 11.44 19.18 -53.60
CA VAL A 177 12.90 19.36 -53.44
C VAL A 177 13.35 19.09 -52.01
N LYS A 178 12.58 19.46 -50.98
CA LYS A 178 12.87 19.07 -49.58
C LYS A 178 12.69 17.58 -49.37
N THR A 179 11.65 16.95 -49.91
CA THR A 179 11.47 15.49 -49.85
C THR A 179 12.48 14.77 -50.74
N MET A 180 12.83 15.26 -51.92
CA MET A 180 13.91 14.71 -52.75
C MET A 180 15.28 14.87 -52.08
N ASN A 181 15.55 16.00 -51.42
CA ASN A 181 16.77 16.17 -50.62
C ASN A 181 16.74 15.25 -49.40
N ASN A 182 15.62 15.14 -48.67
CA ASN A 182 15.50 14.23 -47.54
C ASN A 182 15.57 12.75 -47.98
N VAL A 183 15.07 12.40 -49.16
CA VAL A 183 15.23 11.08 -49.79
C VAL A 183 16.66 10.87 -50.26
N ARG A 184 17.34 11.89 -50.79
CA ARG A 184 18.77 11.85 -51.16
C ARG A 184 19.67 11.72 -49.93
N HIS A 185 19.37 12.41 -48.84
CA HIS A 185 20.08 12.30 -47.57
C HIS A 185 19.75 10.98 -46.85
N LYS A 186 18.50 10.48 -46.92
CA LYS A 186 18.12 9.16 -46.40
C LYS A 186 18.67 8.01 -47.26
N ALA A 187 18.79 8.19 -48.57
CA ALA A 187 19.45 7.25 -49.48
C ALA A 187 20.96 7.31 -49.32
N GLY A 188 21.55 8.50 -49.12
CA GLY A 188 22.97 8.68 -48.78
C GLY A 188 23.32 8.06 -47.43
N ALA A 189 22.49 8.26 -46.41
CA ALA A 189 22.64 7.62 -45.10
C ALA A 189 22.44 6.09 -45.19
N LYS A 190 21.42 5.61 -45.93
CA LYS A 190 21.26 4.18 -46.22
C LYS A 190 22.44 3.60 -47.01
N LYS A 191 23.03 4.37 -47.94
CA LYS A 191 24.20 3.95 -48.72
C LYS A 191 25.45 3.90 -47.84
N ALA A 192 25.70 4.92 -47.03
CA ALA A 192 26.79 4.92 -46.05
C ALA A 192 26.64 3.79 -45.02
N HIS A 193 25.42 3.52 -44.55
CA HIS A 193 25.15 2.41 -43.65
C HIS A 193 25.28 1.05 -44.35
N ALA A 194 24.86 0.91 -45.61
CA ALA A 194 25.10 -0.31 -46.40
C ALA A 194 26.60 -0.49 -46.76
N GLU A 195 27.36 0.59 -46.89
CA GLU A 195 28.82 0.57 -47.07
C GLU A 195 29.54 0.20 -45.76
N GLU A 196 29.00 0.61 -44.61
CA GLU A 196 29.43 0.19 -43.27
C GLU A 196 29.05 -1.29 -42.98
N GLU A 197 27.84 -1.73 -43.34
CA GLU A 197 27.41 -3.12 -43.27
C GLU A 197 28.26 -4.00 -44.20
N LEU A 198 28.57 -3.54 -45.42
CA LEU A 198 29.44 -4.26 -46.36
C LEU A 198 30.89 -4.30 -45.87
N LEU A 199 31.43 -3.21 -45.31
CA LEU A 199 32.74 -3.22 -44.66
C LEU A 199 32.78 -4.18 -43.46
N ASN A 200 31.71 -4.24 -42.67
CA ASN A 200 31.59 -5.22 -41.58
C ASN A 200 31.47 -6.66 -42.09
N GLN A 201 30.80 -6.88 -43.23
CA GLN A 201 30.76 -8.17 -43.92
C GLN A 201 32.14 -8.56 -44.47
N ASP A 202 32.87 -7.65 -45.12
CA ASP A 202 34.22 -7.87 -45.62
C ASP A 202 35.20 -8.19 -44.48
N LEU A 203 35.12 -7.46 -43.36
CA LEU A 203 35.90 -7.74 -42.15
C LEU A 203 35.49 -9.06 -41.47
N TYR A 204 34.24 -9.51 -41.63
CA TYR A 204 33.79 -10.82 -41.14
C TYR A 204 34.25 -11.94 -42.08
N ILE A 205 34.21 -11.74 -43.40
CA ILE A 205 34.74 -12.64 -44.42
C ILE A 205 36.25 -12.80 -44.24
N ASP A 206 37.00 -11.72 -44.04
CA ASP A 206 38.45 -11.76 -43.74
C ASP A 206 38.76 -12.59 -42.47
N ARG A 207 37.97 -12.42 -41.40
CA ARG A 207 38.08 -13.27 -40.20
C ARG A 207 37.78 -14.74 -40.51
N LEU A 208 36.67 -15.03 -41.18
CA LEU A 208 36.30 -16.40 -41.56
C LEU A 208 37.34 -17.04 -42.49
N THR A 209 37.91 -16.28 -43.43
CA THR A 209 38.96 -16.74 -44.34
C THR A 209 40.26 -17.02 -43.58
N LYS A 210 40.63 -16.17 -42.60
CA LYS A 210 41.79 -16.40 -41.72
C LYS A 210 41.60 -17.61 -40.80
N GLU A 211 40.40 -17.80 -40.25
CA GLU A 211 40.08 -19.02 -39.48
C GLU A 211 40.02 -20.27 -40.37
N MET A 212 39.50 -20.17 -41.59
CA MET A 212 39.56 -21.27 -42.56
C MET A 212 41.01 -21.65 -42.89
N PHE A 213 41.89 -20.68 -43.13
CA PHE A 213 43.32 -20.97 -43.34
C PHE A 213 43.95 -21.63 -42.12
N ARG A 214 43.76 -21.08 -40.91
CA ARG A 214 44.22 -21.69 -39.64
C ARG A 214 43.71 -23.12 -39.44
N LEU A 215 42.44 -23.38 -39.80
CA LEU A 215 41.84 -24.71 -39.71
C LEU A 215 42.40 -25.66 -40.78
N THR A 216 42.69 -25.19 -41.99
CA THR A 216 43.37 -26.02 -43.02
C THR A 216 44.82 -26.35 -42.64
N GLU A 217 45.59 -25.37 -42.15
CA GLU A 217 46.94 -25.59 -41.61
C GLU A 217 46.91 -26.62 -40.47
N ARG A 218 46.02 -26.42 -39.49
CA ARG A 218 45.81 -27.36 -38.38
C ARG A 218 45.41 -28.75 -38.88
N ASN A 219 44.58 -28.86 -39.92
CA ASN A 219 44.18 -30.15 -40.50
C ASN A 219 45.38 -30.85 -41.17
N THR A 220 46.19 -30.14 -41.97
CA THR A 220 47.42 -30.71 -42.56
C THR A 220 48.42 -31.17 -41.50
N ILE A 221 48.55 -30.43 -40.39
CA ILE A 221 49.40 -30.81 -39.26
C ILE A 221 48.87 -32.10 -38.59
N HIS A 222 47.56 -32.22 -38.38
CA HIS A 222 46.97 -33.46 -37.82
C HIS A 222 47.09 -34.65 -38.79
N GLN A 223 46.98 -34.43 -40.10
CA GLN A 223 47.19 -35.47 -41.11
C GLN A 223 48.62 -36.03 -41.03
N LEU A 224 49.63 -35.16 -41.04
CA LEU A 224 51.04 -35.55 -40.86
C LEU A 224 51.29 -36.29 -39.54
N TYR A 225 50.65 -35.86 -38.44
CA TYR A 225 50.73 -36.61 -37.17
C TYR A 225 50.06 -37.99 -37.25
N THR A 226 48.92 -38.14 -37.92
CA THR A 226 48.27 -39.45 -38.09
C THR A 226 49.04 -40.38 -39.02
N GLU A 227 49.75 -39.84 -40.02
CA GLU A 227 50.62 -40.60 -40.92
C GLU A 227 51.86 -41.11 -40.17
N ALA A 228 52.58 -40.23 -39.46
CA ALA A 228 53.72 -40.62 -38.62
C ALA A 228 53.32 -41.62 -37.53
N GLN A 229 52.18 -41.43 -36.86
CA GLN A 229 51.67 -42.37 -35.86
C GLN A 229 51.25 -43.72 -36.48
N ALA A 230 50.80 -43.74 -37.74
CA ALA A 230 50.55 -44.99 -38.44
C ALA A 230 51.86 -45.76 -38.67
N GLU A 231 52.95 -45.10 -39.10
CA GLU A 231 54.26 -45.72 -39.29
C GLU A 231 54.87 -46.23 -37.96
N GLU A 232 54.79 -45.44 -36.88
CA GLU A 232 55.21 -45.89 -35.53
C GLU A 232 54.40 -47.10 -35.04
N THR A 233 53.08 -47.14 -35.28
CA THR A 233 52.26 -48.30 -34.89
C THR A 233 52.40 -49.51 -35.84
N LEU A 234 52.95 -49.33 -37.05
CA LEU A 234 53.28 -50.44 -37.94
C LEU A 234 54.60 -51.09 -37.51
N THR A 235 55.67 -50.31 -37.39
CA THR A 235 56.98 -50.78 -36.90
C THR A 235 56.89 -51.40 -35.50
N GLY A 236 56.06 -50.82 -34.61
CA GLY A 236 55.76 -51.40 -33.30
C GLY A 236 55.00 -52.73 -33.34
N ARG A 237 54.16 -52.98 -34.36
CA ARG A 237 53.50 -54.28 -34.57
C ARG A 237 54.46 -55.32 -35.14
N GLU A 238 55.32 -54.93 -36.07
CA GLU A 238 56.33 -55.81 -36.66
C GLU A 238 57.27 -56.36 -35.58
N ALA A 239 57.80 -55.48 -34.72
CA ALA A 239 58.63 -55.88 -33.57
C ALA A 239 57.88 -56.76 -32.54
N LEU A 240 56.56 -56.58 -32.36
CA LEU A 240 55.75 -57.47 -31.52
C LEU A 240 55.60 -58.86 -32.15
N CYS A 241 55.32 -58.96 -33.45
CA CYS A 241 55.22 -60.25 -34.13
C CYS A 241 56.56 -61.00 -34.19
N GLU A 242 57.70 -60.30 -34.30
CA GLU A 242 59.03 -60.90 -34.13
C GLU A 242 59.22 -61.45 -32.71
N ALA A 243 58.87 -60.68 -31.68
CA ALA A 243 58.95 -61.13 -30.29
C ALA A 243 58.01 -62.31 -29.96
N GLU A 244 56.81 -62.35 -30.57
CA GLU A 244 55.88 -63.48 -30.46
C GLU A 244 56.48 -64.76 -31.09
N ALA A 245 57.08 -64.67 -32.28
CA ALA A 245 57.74 -65.79 -32.94
C ALA A 245 58.96 -66.32 -32.14
N ASP A 246 59.75 -65.42 -31.55
CA ASP A 246 60.87 -65.81 -30.66
C ASP A 246 60.37 -66.49 -29.37
N MET A 247 59.24 -66.03 -28.81
CA MET A 247 58.59 -66.68 -27.67
C MET A 247 58.04 -68.07 -28.01
N GLU A 248 57.46 -68.28 -29.19
CA GLU A 248 57.09 -69.63 -29.67
C GLU A 248 58.32 -70.54 -29.82
N LEU A 249 59.42 -70.02 -30.38
CA LEU A 249 60.68 -70.74 -30.52
C LEU A 249 61.28 -71.13 -29.15
N LEU A 250 61.20 -70.25 -28.15
CA LEU A 250 61.59 -70.55 -26.77
C LEU A 250 60.70 -71.60 -26.12
N LEU A 251 59.38 -71.55 -26.33
CA LEU A 251 58.44 -72.57 -25.85
C LEU A 251 58.70 -73.96 -26.48
N ILE A 252 59.09 -74.01 -27.76
CA ILE A 252 59.49 -75.26 -28.43
C ILE A 252 60.79 -75.80 -27.82
N LYS A 253 61.82 -74.96 -27.64
CA LYS A 253 63.08 -75.34 -26.99
C LYS A 253 62.86 -75.83 -25.55
N HIS A 254 62.00 -75.19 -24.79
CA HIS A 254 61.66 -75.59 -23.42
C HIS A 254 60.95 -76.96 -23.38
N LYS A 255 60.00 -77.22 -24.28
CA LYS A 255 59.35 -78.53 -24.42
C LYS A 255 60.36 -79.64 -24.75
N GLN A 256 61.32 -79.38 -25.64
CA GLN A 256 62.40 -80.32 -25.97
C GLN A 256 63.31 -80.61 -24.75
N LEU A 257 63.70 -79.57 -24.00
CA LEU A 257 64.52 -79.72 -22.79
C LEU A 257 63.80 -80.55 -21.72
N LEU A 258 62.50 -80.31 -21.50
CA LEU A 258 61.68 -81.11 -20.58
C LEU A 258 61.57 -82.59 -21.02
N GLN A 259 61.46 -82.87 -22.32
CA GLN A 259 61.46 -84.25 -22.83
C GLN A 259 62.80 -84.96 -22.59
N GLN A 260 63.93 -84.26 -22.82
CA GLN A 260 65.26 -84.78 -22.50
C GLN A 260 65.43 -85.04 -21.00
N TRP A 261 65.06 -84.08 -20.14
CA TRP A 261 65.13 -84.23 -18.69
C TRP A 261 64.29 -85.41 -18.19
N ASN A 262 63.02 -85.52 -18.64
CA ASN A 262 62.14 -86.64 -18.33
C ASN A 262 62.63 -87.99 -18.88
N SER A 263 63.51 -88.02 -19.90
CA SER A 263 64.21 -89.25 -20.31
C SER A 263 65.33 -89.62 -19.33
N SER A 264 66.14 -88.65 -18.91
CA SER A 264 67.24 -88.88 -17.95
C SER A 264 66.73 -89.32 -16.57
N LEU A 265 65.64 -88.71 -16.07
CA LEU A 265 65.03 -89.05 -14.79
C LEU A 265 64.57 -90.52 -14.74
N ARG A 266 63.93 -91.01 -15.81
CA ARG A 266 63.49 -92.42 -15.92
C ARG A 266 64.66 -93.41 -15.96
N THR A 267 65.82 -93.01 -16.49
CA THR A 267 67.05 -93.82 -16.45
C THR A 267 67.62 -93.88 -15.02
N ILE A 268 67.65 -92.74 -14.31
CA ILE A 268 68.10 -92.66 -12.91
C ILE A 268 67.21 -93.49 -11.99
N MET A 269 65.88 -93.45 -12.17
CA MET A 269 64.95 -94.27 -11.38
C MET A 269 65.26 -95.76 -11.50
N ARG A 270 65.40 -96.29 -12.73
CA ARG A 270 65.76 -97.70 -12.97
C ARG A 270 67.12 -98.09 -12.37
N GLN A 271 68.09 -97.18 -12.37
CA GLN A 271 69.37 -97.41 -11.70
C GLN A 271 69.22 -97.47 -10.18
N SER A 272 68.36 -96.63 -9.58
CA SER A 272 68.09 -96.66 -8.14
C SER A 272 67.33 -97.93 -7.70
N GLU A 273 66.37 -98.40 -8.49
CA GLU A 273 65.63 -99.66 -8.27
C GLU A 273 66.59 -100.86 -8.22
N ALA A 274 67.52 -100.95 -9.19
CA ALA A 274 68.53 -102.00 -9.23
C ALA A 274 69.49 -101.95 -8.03
N LEU A 275 69.91 -100.74 -7.61
CA LEU A 275 70.78 -100.56 -6.43
C LEU A 275 70.08 -100.98 -5.12
N CYS A 276 68.78 -100.69 -4.96
CA CYS A 276 68.00 -101.15 -3.81
C CYS A 276 67.94 -102.68 -3.73
N ALA A 277 67.64 -103.37 -4.84
CA ALA A 277 67.60 -104.83 -4.87
C ALA A 277 68.97 -105.46 -4.50
N MET A 278 70.08 -104.88 -4.97
CA MET A 278 71.43 -105.33 -4.59
C MET A 278 71.74 -105.12 -3.10
N GLN A 279 71.28 -104.02 -2.50
CA GLN A 279 71.44 -103.78 -1.06
C GLN A 279 70.63 -104.76 -0.20
N GLU A 280 69.44 -105.16 -0.64
CA GLU A 280 68.59 -106.11 0.08
C GLU A 280 69.16 -107.52 0.06
N ALA A 281 69.67 -107.97 -1.09
CA ALA A 281 70.42 -109.23 -1.18
C ALA A 281 71.63 -109.26 -0.24
N ALA A 282 72.41 -108.16 -0.18
CA ALA A 282 73.54 -108.04 0.74
C ALA A 282 73.14 -108.05 2.24
N ARG A 283 71.94 -107.57 2.58
CA ARG A 283 71.39 -107.68 3.95
C ARG A 283 71.02 -109.12 4.32
N SER A 284 70.47 -109.92 3.39
CA SER A 284 70.15 -111.34 3.64
C SER A 284 71.40 -112.14 4.02
N VAL A 285 72.43 -112.09 3.18
CA VAL A 285 73.70 -112.81 3.40
C VAL A 285 74.35 -112.40 4.73
N LYS A 286 74.28 -111.11 5.10
CA LYS A 286 74.77 -110.63 6.39
C LYS A 286 74.02 -111.25 7.58
N ASN A 287 72.72 -111.48 7.46
CA ASN A 287 71.91 -112.10 8.52
C ASN A 287 72.22 -113.59 8.66
N GLU A 288 72.39 -114.32 7.55
CA GLU A 288 72.79 -115.74 7.55
C GLU A 288 74.14 -115.94 8.26
N VAL A 289 75.13 -115.07 8.00
CA VAL A 289 76.43 -115.07 8.69
C VAL A 289 76.31 -114.80 10.20
N ILE A 290 75.29 -114.07 10.66
CA ILE A 290 75.03 -113.85 12.10
C ILE A 290 74.42 -115.10 12.76
N VAL A 291 73.56 -115.85 12.05
CA VAL A 291 73.01 -117.12 12.54
C VAL A 291 74.14 -118.16 12.70
N MET A 292 74.93 -118.37 11.65
CA MET A 292 76.07 -119.31 11.64
C MET A 292 77.09 -119.02 12.77
N LYS A 293 77.30 -117.75 13.13
CA LYS A 293 78.16 -117.39 14.27
C LYS A 293 77.60 -117.82 15.62
N ARG A 294 76.29 -117.66 15.85
CA ARG A 294 75.62 -118.09 17.09
C ARG A 294 75.65 -119.61 17.25
N GLU A 295 75.51 -120.35 16.15
CA GLU A 295 75.63 -121.81 16.13
C GLU A 295 77.05 -122.25 16.51
N MET A 296 78.09 -121.65 15.90
CA MET A 296 79.49 -121.89 16.29
C MET A 296 79.78 -121.55 17.77
N GLU A 297 79.18 -120.48 18.30
CA GLU A 297 79.30 -120.12 19.72
C GLU A 297 78.61 -121.14 20.64
N GLY A 298 77.48 -121.70 20.23
CA GLY A 298 76.80 -122.80 20.91
C GLY A 298 77.66 -124.08 20.97
N TYR A 299 78.17 -124.53 19.82
CA TYR A 299 79.05 -125.70 19.76
C TYR A 299 80.33 -125.55 20.60
N LYS A 300 80.93 -124.35 20.63
CA LYS A 300 82.10 -124.07 21.47
C LYS A 300 81.84 -124.29 22.97
N LYS A 301 80.68 -123.85 23.48
CA LYS A 301 80.31 -124.03 24.90
C LYS A 301 80.16 -125.50 25.27
N SER A 302 79.44 -126.27 24.45
CA SER A 302 79.29 -127.72 24.65
C SER A 302 80.65 -128.44 24.65
N ASN A 303 81.58 -128.04 23.78
CA ASN A 303 82.92 -128.63 23.76
C ASN A 303 83.74 -128.32 25.03
N SER A 304 83.64 -127.11 25.60
CA SER A 304 84.28 -126.81 26.89
C SER A 304 83.68 -127.59 28.06
N GLU A 305 82.36 -127.82 28.07
CA GLU A 305 81.70 -128.60 29.12
C GLU A 305 82.13 -130.08 29.12
N GLU A 306 82.37 -130.68 27.96
CA GLU A 306 82.94 -132.03 27.86
C GLU A 306 84.44 -132.08 28.22
N GLN A 307 85.21 -131.05 27.85
CA GLN A 307 86.62 -130.97 28.23
C GLN A 307 86.79 -130.90 29.76
N GLU A 308 85.99 -130.08 30.45
CA GLU A 308 85.99 -130.02 31.92
C GLU A 308 85.68 -131.37 32.59
N LYS A 309 84.81 -132.20 32.00
CA LYS A 309 84.49 -133.55 32.53
C LYS A 309 85.69 -134.48 32.40
N ASN A 310 86.40 -134.42 31.26
CA ASN A 310 87.60 -135.22 31.01
C ASN A 310 88.76 -134.84 31.96
N GLU A 311 88.98 -133.55 32.19
CA GLU A 311 89.97 -133.05 33.15
C GLU A 311 89.67 -133.54 34.59
N LYS A 312 88.41 -133.50 35.01
CA LYS A 312 87.97 -134.01 36.33
C LYS A 312 88.19 -135.51 36.50
N LEU A 313 87.92 -136.31 35.46
CA LEU A 313 88.20 -137.76 35.47
C LEU A 313 89.71 -138.05 35.50
N THR A 314 90.51 -137.30 34.74
CA THR A 314 91.97 -137.42 34.71
C THR A 314 92.59 -137.12 36.07
N MET A 315 92.09 -136.10 36.78
CA MET A 315 92.53 -135.80 38.15
C MET A 315 92.22 -136.93 39.14
N GLN A 316 91.06 -137.60 39.03
CA GLN A 316 90.70 -138.71 39.90
C GLN A 316 91.62 -139.93 39.68
N LEU A 317 91.94 -140.25 38.42
CA LEU A 317 92.83 -141.36 38.09
C LEU A 317 94.23 -141.16 38.68
N ASN A 318 94.81 -139.97 38.54
CA ASN A 318 96.12 -139.63 39.10
C ASN A 318 96.16 -139.75 40.64
N TRP A 319 95.06 -139.46 41.34
CA TRP A 319 94.98 -139.65 42.80
C TRP A 319 95.09 -141.13 43.20
N PHE A 320 94.35 -142.02 42.52
CA PHE A 320 94.41 -143.46 42.81
C PHE A 320 95.79 -144.07 42.55
N GLU A 321 96.52 -143.63 41.51
CA GLU A 321 97.89 -144.08 41.27
C GLU A 321 98.87 -143.67 42.38
N ILE A 322 98.70 -142.47 42.97
CA ILE A 322 99.51 -142.00 44.09
C ILE A 322 99.23 -142.84 45.36
N ASP A 323 97.97 -143.15 45.65
CA ASP A 323 97.60 -143.98 46.81
C ASP A 323 98.11 -145.43 46.68
N CYS A 324 98.11 -146.00 45.46
CA CYS A 324 98.75 -147.29 45.20
C CYS A 324 100.27 -147.25 45.45
N THR A 325 100.99 -146.31 44.82
CA THR A 325 102.46 -146.26 44.92
C THR A 325 102.98 -145.84 46.31
N THR A 326 102.17 -145.19 47.15
CA THR A 326 102.50 -144.93 48.55
C THR A 326 102.28 -146.17 49.43
N SER A 327 101.20 -146.92 49.19
CA SER A 327 100.90 -148.18 49.89
C SER A 327 102.01 -149.23 49.70
N GLU A 328 102.51 -149.41 48.46
CA GLU A 328 103.61 -150.34 48.17
C GLU A 328 104.90 -150.01 48.94
N LYS A 329 105.24 -148.72 49.06
CA LYS A 329 106.42 -148.24 49.80
C LYS A 329 106.32 -148.53 51.30
N GLN A 330 105.13 -148.41 51.90
CA GLN A 330 104.94 -148.77 53.30
C GLN A 330 105.13 -150.29 53.53
N ILE A 331 104.64 -151.12 52.61
CA ILE A 331 104.82 -152.58 52.66
C ILE A 331 106.30 -152.96 52.58
N SER A 332 107.09 -152.32 51.71
CA SER A 332 108.53 -152.61 51.60
C SER A 332 109.30 -152.23 52.88
N GLN A 333 109.02 -151.06 53.47
CA GLN A 333 109.61 -150.64 54.75
C GLN A 333 109.30 -151.61 55.89
N LYS A 334 108.07 -152.14 55.96
CA LYS A 334 107.67 -153.08 57.02
C LYS A 334 108.34 -154.46 56.90
N ARG A 335 108.71 -154.89 55.69
CA ARG A 335 109.51 -156.12 55.49
C ARG A 335 110.93 -155.95 56.05
N ALA A 336 111.62 -154.88 55.66
CA ALA A 336 112.98 -154.59 56.14
C ALA A 336 113.06 -154.44 57.69
N GLN A 337 112.04 -153.82 58.32
CA GLN A 337 111.97 -153.72 59.78
C GLN A 337 111.91 -155.09 60.49
N LYS A 338 111.23 -156.09 59.90
CA LYS A 338 111.15 -157.45 60.45
C LYS A 338 112.51 -158.17 60.42
N GLU A 339 113.20 -158.06 59.29
CA GLU A 339 114.50 -158.72 59.04
C GLU A 339 115.58 -158.20 60.02
N ALA A 340 115.63 -156.88 60.26
CA ALA A 340 116.55 -156.27 61.21
C ALA A 340 116.36 -156.78 62.65
N ILE A 341 115.10 -156.90 63.12
CA ILE A 341 114.79 -157.41 64.47
C ILE A 341 115.23 -158.88 64.63
N GLN A 342 115.01 -159.70 63.59
CA GLN A 342 115.44 -161.11 63.58
C GLN A 342 116.97 -161.24 63.65
N ALA A 343 117.71 -160.36 62.97
CA ALA A 343 119.16 -160.29 63.08
C ALA A 343 119.63 -159.91 64.50
N HIS A 344 119.03 -158.87 65.13
CA HIS A 344 119.36 -158.47 66.51
C HIS A 344 119.15 -159.61 67.52
N TYR A 345 118.05 -160.35 67.44
CA TYR A 345 117.79 -161.49 68.34
C TYR A 345 118.89 -162.56 68.28
N SER A 346 119.42 -162.83 67.08
CA SER A 346 120.55 -163.77 66.86
C SER A 346 121.91 -163.28 67.38
N ALA A 347 122.04 -161.99 67.71
CA ALA A 347 123.24 -161.43 68.31
C ALA A 347 123.23 -161.58 69.83
N CYS A 348 122.10 -161.24 70.48
CA CYS A 348 121.97 -161.27 71.94
C CYS A 348 122.22 -162.65 72.55
N LEU A 349 121.83 -163.73 71.85
CA LEU A 349 122.08 -165.10 72.30
C LEU A 349 123.59 -165.40 72.43
N ARG A 350 124.41 -164.97 71.46
CA ARG A 350 125.86 -165.25 71.47
C ARG A 350 126.59 -164.51 72.59
N THR A 351 126.22 -163.27 72.86
CA THR A 351 126.83 -162.48 73.96
C THR A 351 126.57 -163.05 75.35
N LEU A 352 125.47 -163.80 75.54
CA LEU A 352 125.16 -164.44 76.82
C LEU A 352 126.09 -165.63 77.10
N ASP A 353 126.36 -166.45 76.08
CA ASP A 353 127.31 -167.57 76.15
C ASP A 353 128.76 -167.10 76.38
N GLU A 354 129.10 -165.88 75.97
CA GLU A 354 130.44 -165.29 76.19
C GLU A 354 130.61 -164.79 77.64
N THR A 355 129.64 -164.02 78.15
CA THR A 355 129.72 -163.44 79.51
C THR A 355 129.82 -164.50 80.61
N THR A 356 129.01 -165.57 80.52
CA THR A 356 129.01 -166.68 81.50
C THR A 356 130.40 -167.31 81.69
N ARG A 357 131.15 -167.53 80.60
CA ARG A 357 132.50 -168.12 80.64
C ARG A 357 133.55 -167.23 81.33
N THR A 358 133.36 -165.90 81.35
CA THR A 358 134.33 -164.98 81.97
C THR A 358 134.25 -164.99 83.51
N LEU A 359 133.06 -165.25 84.07
CA LEU A 359 132.81 -165.24 85.51
C LEU A 359 133.53 -166.39 86.24
N ASP A 360 133.60 -167.56 85.60
CA ASP A 360 134.28 -168.75 86.11
C ASP A 360 135.81 -168.60 86.17
N MET A 361 136.39 -167.59 85.52
CA MET A 361 137.85 -167.33 85.56
C MET A 361 138.23 -166.44 86.75
N LEU A 362 137.58 -165.27 86.89
CA LEU A 362 137.92 -164.26 87.88
C LEU A 362 137.80 -164.76 89.34
N THR A 363 136.86 -165.67 89.59
CA THR A 363 136.68 -166.32 90.90
C THR A 363 137.89 -167.14 91.35
N LYS A 364 138.72 -167.62 90.43
CA LYS A 364 139.94 -168.38 90.74
C LYS A 364 141.14 -167.48 91.07
N GLU A 365 141.20 -166.29 90.46
CA GLU A 365 142.30 -165.34 90.67
C GLU A 365 142.25 -164.68 92.05
N SER A 366 141.03 -164.43 92.56
CA SER A 366 140.83 -163.86 93.90
C SER A 366 141.43 -164.69 95.04
N HIS A 367 141.58 -166.01 94.86
CA HIS A 367 142.19 -166.89 95.86
C HIS A 367 143.72 -166.72 96.01
N LEU A 368 144.41 -166.11 95.04
CA LEU A 368 145.87 -166.00 95.05
C LEU A 368 146.34 -164.80 95.86
N TYR A 369 145.78 -163.61 95.62
CA TYR A 369 146.25 -162.35 96.21
C TYR A 369 146.11 -162.28 97.74
N GLU A 370 145.14 -162.99 98.34
CA GLU A 370 145.00 -163.05 99.81
C GLU A 370 146.23 -163.70 100.49
N SER A 371 146.94 -164.59 99.80
CA SER A 371 148.14 -165.22 100.35
C SER A 371 149.33 -164.27 100.45
N GLU A 372 149.59 -163.47 99.41
CA GLU A 372 150.77 -162.59 99.31
C GLU A 372 150.78 -161.49 100.37
N VAL A 373 149.61 -160.94 100.71
CA VAL A 373 149.44 -159.88 101.72
C VAL A 373 149.86 -160.34 103.12
N SER A 374 149.81 -161.64 103.40
CA SER A 374 150.24 -162.20 104.70
C SER A 374 151.76 -162.16 104.89
N GLU A 375 152.54 -162.23 103.81
CA GLU A 375 154.00 -162.34 103.86
C GLU A 375 154.67 -161.00 104.16
N GLN A 376 154.23 -159.93 103.48
CA GLN A 376 154.86 -158.60 103.57
C GLN A 376 154.86 -158.01 104.99
N ARG A 377 153.85 -158.34 105.82
CA ARG A 377 153.72 -157.79 107.19
C ARG A 377 154.93 -158.08 108.08
N LYS A 378 155.57 -159.25 107.91
CA LYS A 378 156.74 -159.67 108.71
C LYS A 378 158.01 -158.86 108.42
N GLN A 379 158.06 -158.14 107.30
CA GLN A 379 159.28 -157.46 106.85
C GLN A 379 159.45 -156.07 107.47
N LEU A 380 158.33 -155.40 107.82
CA LEU A 380 158.31 -154.00 108.25
C LEU A 380 158.94 -153.79 109.64
N GLU A 381 158.70 -154.71 110.57
CA GLU A 381 159.08 -154.57 111.99
C GLU A 381 160.60 -154.38 112.17
N LYS A 382 161.42 -155.05 111.35
CA LYS A 382 162.88 -154.99 111.40
C LYS A 382 163.48 -153.62 111.03
N GLN A 383 162.80 -152.82 110.19
CA GLN A 383 163.31 -151.50 109.77
C GLN A 383 163.26 -150.46 110.90
N SER A 384 162.36 -150.63 111.87
CA SER A 384 162.05 -149.63 112.89
C SER A 384 163.24 -149.26 113.80
N ALA A 385 164.09 -150.23 114.13
CA ALA A 385 165.17 -150.06 115.12
C ALA A 385 166.32 -149.15 114.64
N LEU A 386 166.56 -149.06 113.33
CA LEU A 386 167.78 -148.47 112.76
C LEU A 386 167.73 -146.93 112.65
N ARG A 387 166.55 -146.31 112.82
CA ARG A 387 166.37 -144.87 112.58
C ARG A 387 167.02 -143.98 113.66
N LEU A 388 167.07 -144.45 114.91
CA LEU A 388 167.34 -143.61 116.09
C LEU A 388 168.80 -143.15 116.24
N GLU A 389 169.76 -143.76 115.53
CA GLU A 389 171.19 -143.41 115.63
C GLU A 389 171.61 -142.22 114.74
N LEU A 390 170.74 -141.74 113.85
CA LEU A 390 171.11 -140.77 112.80
C LEU A 390 170.78 -139.30 113.09
N GLU A 391 169.95 -139.01 114.09
CA GLU A 391 169.44 -137.65 114.34
C GLU A 391 170.54 -136.71 114.93
N ASP A 392 171.61 -137.27 115.50
CA ASP A 392 172.60 -136.59 116.35
C ASP A 392 173.64 -135.70 115.60
N LYS A 393 173.57 -135.59 114.25
CA LYS A 393 174.68 -135.01 113.44
C LYS A 393 174.38 -133.74 112.64
N VAL A 394 173.12 -133.42 112.34
CA VAL A 394 172.79 -132.51 111.22
C VAL A 394 172.86 -131.00 111.56
N MET A 395 172.67 -130.60 112.81
CA MET A 395 172.38 -129.20 113.22
C MET A 395 173.54 -128.17 113.12
N THR A 396 174.63 -128.46 112.41
CA THR A 396 175.86 -127.64 112.41
C THR A 396 176.06 -126.69 111.21
N LYS A 397 175.04 -126.44 110.35
CA LYS A 397 175.09 -125.51 109.18
C LYS A 397 173.73 -124.76 108.98
N MET A 398 173.59 -123.42 108.91
CA MET A 398 174.01 -122.37 107.92
C MET A 398 173.13 -122.24 106.62
N GLN A 399 172.85 -121.04 106.02
CA GLN A 399 171.78 -120.00 106.34
C GLN A 399 171.74 -118.67 105.43
N GLN A 400 170.90 -118.49 104.31
CA GLN A 400 170.63 -117.23 103.42
C GLN A 400 169.40 -117.13 102.33
N LYS A 401 168.77 -115.91 102.05
CA LYS A 401 168.19 -115.21 100.76
C LYS A 401 166.69 -115.25 100.12
N LEU A 402 166.33 -114.55 98.95
CA LEU A 402 165.01 -113.82 98.55
C LEU A 402 164.50 -113.68 97.00
N SER A 403 163.23 -113.26 96.59
CA SER A 403 162.70 -112.87 95.16
C SER A 403 161.22 -112.23 94.90
N ASN A 404 160.71 -111.91 93.62
CA ASN A 404 159.49 -111.08 93.12
C ASN A 404 158.92 -111.43 91.63
N ASP A 405 157.90 -110.94 90.79
CA ASP A 405 156.57 -110.12 90.63
C ASP A 405 156.01 -110.12 89.08
N ARG A 406 154.86 -109.68 88.38
CA ARG A 406 153.43 -109.06 88.46
C ARG A 406 152.33 -109.28 87.26
N THR A 407 151.53 -108.32 86.64
CA THR A 407 150.03 -108.41 86.15
C THR A 407 149.37 -107.58 84.92
N ALA A 408 148.15 -107.90 84.29
CA ALA A 408 147.32 -107.11 83.20
C ALA A 408 145.74 -107.45 82.87
N LYS A 409 144.88 -106.71 82.02
CA LYS A 409 143.39 -107.00 81.59
C LYS A 409 142.51 -106.08 80.56
N HIS A 410 141.33 -106.52 79.93
CA HIS A 410 139.95 -105.83 79.58
C HIS A 410 139.18 -105.77 78.12
N TYR A 411 137.83 -105.40 78.01
CA TYR A 411 136.88 -104.83 76.89
C TYR A 411 135.70 -105.60 76.05
N GLN A 412 134.46 -105.00 75.73
CA GLN A 412 133.43 -105.20 74.52
C GLN A 412 131.83 -104.88 74.67
N GLN A 413 130.99 -104.46 73.63
CA GLN A 413 129.44 -104.55 73.36
C GLN A 413 128.68 -103.35 72.61
N LEU A 414 127.44 -103.45 71.97
CA LEU A 414 126.27 -102.44 71.95
C LEU A 414 124.97 -102.55 71.00
N ASN A 415 124.94 -103.14 69.79
CA ASN A 415 124.06 -102.72 68.65
C ASN A 415 122.54 -103.16 68.55
N THR A 416 121.54 -102.55 69.23
CA THR A 416 120.12 -103.09 69.25
C THR A 416 118.87 -102.16 69.24
N LYS A 417 118.88 -100.88 68.78
CA LYS A 417 117.71 -99.95 68.97
C LYS A 417 117.20 -99.13 67.74
N MET A 418 116.92 -99.79 66.61
CA MET A 418 116.44 -99.17 65.36
C MET A 418 114.93 -98.82 65.37
N THR A 419 114.54 -97.66 65.93
CA THR A 419 113.13 -97.23 66.11
C THR A 419 112.47 -96.52 64.89
N ALA A 420 111.14 -96.33 64.99
CA ALA A 420 110.37 -95.13 64.58
C ALA A 420 109.45 -95.13 63.34
N LEU A 421 109.78 -95.75 62.21
CA LEU A 421 109.23 -95.34 60.88
C LEU A 421 107.74 -95.67 60.52
N LYS A 422 106.88 -96.13 61.43
CA LYS A 422 105.53 -96.65 61.07
C LYS A 422 104.38 -95.61 60.99
N LYS A 423 104.60 -94.33 61.33
CA LYS A 423 103.50 -93.34 61.43
C LYS A 423 102.87 -92.90 60.08
N GLU A 424 103.50 -93.20 58.95
CA GLU A 424 103.14 -92.66 57.61
C GLU A 424 101.74 -93.03 57.09
N LYS A 425 101.24 -94.23 57.41
CA LYS A 425 100.35 -94.96 56.49
C LYS A 425 98.85 -94.62 56.49
N VAL A 426 98.34 -93.85 57.44
CA VAL A 426 96.88 -93.63 57.58
C VAL A 426 96.38 -92.39 56.84
N HIS A 427 97.26 -91.48 56.41
CA HIS A 427 96.90 -90.33 55.56
C HIS A 427 96.24 -90.75 54.22
N GLN A 428 96.46 -91.99 53.77
CA GLN A 428 96.15 -92.44 52.42
C GLN A 428 94.65 -92.65 52.11
N VAL A 429 93.73 -92.60 53.08
CA VAL A 429 92.29 -92.86 52.84
C VAL A 429 91.52 -91.62 52.38
N HIS A 430 91.90 -90.40 52.83
CA HIS A 430 91.33 -89.15 52.29
C HIS A 430 91.69 -88.90 50.81
N LEU A 431 92.52 -89.74 50.20
CA LEU A 431 92.77 -89.72 48.76
C LEU A 431 91.55 -90.20 47.95
N LEU A 432 90.72 -91.09 48.49
CA LEU A 432 89.62 -91.73 47.75
C LEU A 432 88.46 -90.77 47.46
N GLU A 433 88.25 -89.73 48.27
CA GLU A 433 87.23 -88.71 47.99
C GLU A 433 87.62 -87.80 46.82
N ASN A 434 88.91 -87.73 46.45
CA ASN A 434 89.35 -87.14 45.18
C ASN A 434 89.03 -88.03 43.97
N GLU A 435 88.66 -89.30 44.13
CA GLU A 435 88.34 -90.18 43.00
C GLU A 435 86.98 -89.83 42.36
N LEU A 436 86.09 -89.14 43.09
CA LEU A 436 84.87 -88.57 42.50
C LEU A 436 85.18 -87.26 41.72
N LEU A 437 86.24 -86.53 42.10
CA LEU A 437 86.85 -85.56 41.19
C LEU A 437 87.56 -86.26 40.01
N ALA A 438 88.09 -87.47 40.18
CA ALA A 438 88.70 -88.23 39.10
C ALA A 438 87.70 -88.69 38.03
N VAL A 439 86.40 -88.84 38.34
CA VAL A 439 85.35 -89.05 37.32
C VAL A 439 85.12 -87.79 36.47
N ARG A 440 85.25 -86.59 37.05
CA ARG A 440 85.29 -85.34 36.26
C ARG A 440 86.60 -85.19 35.50
N LEU A 441 87.72 -85.60 36.12
CA LEU A 441 88.99 -85.70 35.45
C LEU A 441 88.95 -86.75 34.34
N GLU A 442 88.05 -87.74 34.36
CA GLU A 442 87.81 -88.69 33.27
C GLU A 442 87.00 -88.10 32.12
N SER A 443 86.08 -87.16 32.37
CA SER A 443 85.59 -86.28 31.32
C SER A 443 86.73 -85.46 30.72
N GLN A 444 87.67 -84.99 31.55
CA GLN A 444 88.89 -84.34 31.06
C GLN A 444 89.88 -85.34 30.42
N LYS A 445 89.87 -86.65 30.72
CA LYS A 445 90.62 -87.68 29.98
C LYS A 445 90.01 -87.95 28.61
N VAL A 446 88.69 -87.77 28.43
CA VAL A 446 88.07 -87.76 27.10
C VAL A 446 88.51 -86.51 26.31
N GLU A 447 88.72 -85.39 27.00
CA GLU A 447 89.31 -84.18 26.44
C GLU A 447 90.82 -84.33 26.17
N GLU A 448 91.57 -85.04 27.02
CA GLU A 448 92.93 -85.51 26.75
C GLU A 448 92.95 -86.55 25.62
N HIS A 449 91.88 -87.30 25.39
CA HIS A 449 91.76 -88.17 24.22
C HIS A 449 91.55 -87.37 22.94
N LEU A 450 90.80 -86.26 22.96
CA LEU A 450 90.77 -85.27 21.88
C LEU A 450 92.13 -84.60 21.69
N ILE A 451 92.87 -84.31 22.76
CA ILE A 451 94.25 -83.81 22.69
C ILE A 451 95.23 -84.92 22.23
N SER A 452 94.94 -86.20 22.44
CA SER A 452 95.71 -87.33 21.92
C SER A 452 95.40 -87.61 20.44
N LEU A 453 94.21 -87.24 19.98
CA LEU A 453 93.88 -87.13 18.56
C LEU A 453 94.63 -85.94 17.95
N ALA A 454 94.73 -84.81 18.65
CA ALA A 454 95.61 -83.71 18.25
C ALA A 454 97.11 -84.10 18.32
N PHE A 455 97.52 -85.00 19.22
CA PHE A 455 98.90 -85.51 19.31
C PHE A 455 99.19 -86.56 18.23
N THR A 456 98.22 -87.38 17.83
CA THR A 456 98.38 -88.29 16.67
C THR A 456 98.31 -87.54 15.35
N GLN A 457 97.54 -86.46 15.26
CA GLN A 457 97.62 -85.48 14.18
C GLN A 457 99.00 -84.81 14.17
N LYS A 458 99.51 -84.34 15.31
CA LYS A 458 100.87 -83.79 15.42
C LYS A 458 101.97 -84.82 15.16
N ALA A 459 101.74 -86.11 15.43
CA ALA A 459 102.64 -87.20 15.06
C ALA A 459 102.53 -87.60 13.57
N LEU A 460 101.45 -87.21 12.89
CA LEU A 460 101.36 -87.23 11.42
C LEU A 460 102.05 -86.00 10.84
N ASP A 461 101.95 -84.82 11.48
CA ASP A 461 102.72 -83.62 11.12
C ASP A 461 104.22 -83.81 11.36
N ASP A 462 104.63 -84.52 12.42
CA ASP A 462 106.02 -84.90 12.67
C ASP A 462 106.50 -85.98 11.68
N LYS A 463 105.62 -86.86 11.20
CA LYS A 463 105.92 -87.75 10.06
C LYS A 463 106.02 -86.99 8.75
N ILE A 464 105.22 -85.94 8.55
CA ILE A 464 105.38 -85.00 7.43
C ILE A 464 106.68 -84.19 7.62
N ALA A 465 107.08 -83.87 8.84
CA ALA A 465 108.38 -83.27 9.14
C ALA A 465 109.54 -84.24 8.89
N ASP A 466 109.39 -85.55 9.13
CA ASP A 466 110.37 -86.58 8.81
C ASP A 466 110.42 -86.90 7.30
N TYR A 467 109.29 -86.84 6.60
CA TYR A 467 109.27 -86.79 5.14
C TYR A 467 109.94 -85.50 4.64
N ASN A 468 109.78 -84.36 5.31
CA ASN A 468 110.49 -83.13 5.00
C ASN A 468 111.99 -83.19 5.41
N LYS A 469 112.40 -84.02 6.38
CA LYS A 469 113.81 -84.33 6.69
C LYS A 469 114.42 -85.25 5.63
N THR A 470 113.68 -86.21 5.09
CA THR A 470 114.16 -87.04 3.96
C THR A 470 114.14 -86.27 2.64
N VAL A 471 113.18 -85.36 2.42
CA VAL A 471 113.23 -84.37 1.34
C VAL A 471 114.40 -83.43 1.51
N THR A 472 114.66 -82.85 2.69
CA THR A 472 115.85 -81.99 2.91
C THR A 472 117.17 -82.75 2.89
N LEU A 473 117.22 -84.04 3.22
CA LEU A 473 118.38 -84.91 2.93
C LEU A 473 118.57 -85.16 1.44
N ASN A 474 117.49 -85.25 0.66
CA ASN A 474 117.58 -85.33 -0.80
C ASN A 474 117.87 -83.96 -1.44
N GLN A 475 117.44 -82.85 -0.82
CA GLN A 475 117.84 -81.48 -1.13
C GLN A 475 119.33 -81.24 -0.80
N ALA A 476 119.84 -81.87 0.27
CA ALA A 476 121.26 -81.87 0.63
C ALA A 476 122.10 -82.67 -0.39
N LYS A 477 121.59 -83.82 -0.87
CA LYS A 477 122.21 -84.55 -2.00
C LYS A 477 122.12 -83.79 -3.32
N LEU A 478 121.03 -83.05 -3.56
CA LEU A 478 120.90 -82.17 -4.71
C LEU A 478 121.86 -80.97 -4.60
N SER A 479 122.10 -80.43 -3.40
CA SER A 479 123.09 -79.36 -3.21
C SER A 479 124.53 -79.85 -3.25
N SER A 480 124.84 -81.09 -2.83
CA SER A 480 126.17 -81.68 -3.10
C SER A 480 126.37 -81.98 -4.58
N LEU A 481 125.33 -82.45 -5.29
CA LEU A 481 125.38 -82.60 -6.76
C LEU A 481 125.45 -81.26 -7.48
N LEU A 482 124.83 -80.19 -6.94
CA LEU A 482 125.01 -78.82 -7.45
C LEU A 482 126.42 -78.30 -7.15
N GLN A 483 127.05 -78.68 -6.04
CA GLN A 483 128.44 -78.34 -5.73
C GLN A 483 129.42 -79.08 -6.66
N ASP A 484 129.14 -80.34 -7.04
CA ASP A 484 129.85 -81.05 -8.12
C ASP A 484 129.61 -80.39 -9.49
N ILE A 485 128.40 -79.86 -9.75
CA ILE A 485 128.09 -79.09 -10.96
C ILE A 485 128.84 -77.76 -10.96
N GLU A 486 128.98 -77.05 -9.83
CA GLU A 486 129.77 -75.81 -9.70
C GLU A 486 131.27 -76.07 -9.91
N GLN A 487 131.81 -77.18 -9.37
CA GLN A 487 133.19 -77.60 -9.68
C GLN A 487 133.39 -77.91 -11.17
N LYS A 488 132.38 -78.44 -11.85
CA LYS A 488 132.39 -78.59 -13.33
C LYS A 488 132.13 -77.26 -14.07
N TRP A 489 131.38 -76.33 -13.49
CA TRP A 489 131.13 -74.99 -14.04
C TRP A 489 132.41 -74.15 -14.04
N ALA A 490 133.29 -74.34 -13.04
CA ALA A 490 134.63 -73.77 -13.03
C ALA A 490 135.48 -74.26 -14.22
N ALA A 491 135.40 -75.55 -14.57
CA ALA A 491 136.06 -76.11 -15.75
C ALA A 491 135.45 -75.57 -17.06
N VAL A 492 134.11 -75.43 -17.14
CA VAL A 492 133.43 -74.81 -18.29
C VAL A 492 133.81 -73.33 -18.44
N SER A 493 133.98 -72.59 -17.34
CA SER A 493 134.46 -71.20 -17.36
C SER A 493 135.89 -71.07 -17.90
N HIS A 494 136.76 -72.05 -17.61
CA HIS A 494 138.10 -72.14 -18.21
C HIS A 494 138.05 -72.40 -19.72
N CYS A 495 137.18 -73.31 -20.18
CA CYS A 495 136.98 -73.56 -21.61
C CYS A 495 136.37 -72.35 -22.35
N ASN A 496 135.37 -71.69 -21.77
CA ASN A 496 134.72 -70.53 -22.37
C ASN A 496 135.68 -69.33 -22.54
N LYS A 497 136.62 -69.14 -21.60
CA LYS A 497 137.71 -68.15 -21.74
C LYS A 497 138.73 -68.51 -22.84
N LYS A 498 138.85 -69.79 -23.22
CA LYS A 498 139.66 -70.26 -24.36
C LYS A 498 138.94 -70.10 -25.69
N ILE A 499 137.63 -70.34 -25.72
CA ILE A 499 136.78 -70.18 -26.92
C ILE A 499 136.66 -68.71 -27.33
N ALA A 500 136.48 -67.81 -26.35
CA ALA A 500 136.44 -66.35 -26.57
C ALA A 500 137.72 -65.77 -27.21
N GLN A 501 138.84 -66.52 -27.19
CA GLN A 501 140.13 -66.09 -27.74
C GLN A 501 140.40 -66.61 -29.17
N ILE A 502 139.52 -67.44 -29.73
CA ILE A 502 139.63 -67.99 -31.09
C ILE A 502 138.50 -67.46 -32.01
N MET A 503 137.33 -67.15 -31.45
CA MET A 503 136.16 -66.63 -32.19
C MET A 503 136.35 -65.25 -32.86
N LEU A 504 137.53 -64.63 -32.78
CA LEU A 504 137.83 -63.31 -33.37
C LEU A 504 138.59 -63.37 -34.71
N ASN A 505 139.04 -64.55 -35.17
CA ASN A 505 139.80 -64.68 -36.42
C ASN A 505 139.44 -65.97 -37.19
N THR A 506 138.49 -65.87 -38.13
CA THR A 506 138.48 -66.43 -39.51
C THR A 506 137.04 -66.50 -40.02
N GLU A 507 136.82 -66.15 -41.29
CA GLU A 507 135.50 -66.08 -41.93
C GLU A 507 135.13 -67.34 -42.75
N ARG A 508 133.88 -67.34 -43.25
CA ARG A 508 133.32 -68.05 -44.42
C ARG A 508 132.76 -69.48 -44.27
N GLU A 509 131.63 -69.65 -44.97
CA GLU A 509 131.12 -70.81 -45.73
C GLU A 509 131.27 -72.21 -45.07
N ASP A 510 130.20 -72.95 -44.74
CA ASP A 510 129.03 -73.24 -45.60
C ASP A 510 127.66 -73.38 -44.88
N LEU A 511 126.59 -73.40 -45.67
CA LEU A 511 125.20 -73.55 -45.22
C LEU A 511 124.87 -74.98 -44.73
N SER A 512 124.35 -75.09 -43.51
CA SER A 512 123.89 -76.35 -42.91
C SER A 512 122.36 -76.38 -42.73
N PRO A 513 121.66 -77.52 -42.93
CA PRO A 513 120.19 -77.61 -42.86
C PRO A 513 119.53 -77.12 -41.57
N LEU A 514 120.25 -76.97 -40.45
CA LEU A 514 119.71 -76.33 -39.25
C LEU A 514 119.38 -74.85 -39.47
N GLN A 515 120.08 -74.12 -40.34
CA GLN A 515 119.77 -72.71 -40.62
C GLN A 515 118.47 -72.51 -41.40
N VAL A 516 118.03 -73.51 -42.17
CA VAL A 516 116.68 -73.50 -42.78
C VAL A 516 115.64 -73.62 -41.67
N LYS A 517 115.75 -74.62 -40.79
CA LYS A 517 114.84 -74.76 -39.63
C LYS A 517 114.83 -73.56 -38.68
N ILE A 518 115.95 -72.86 -38.54
CA ILE A 518 116.00 -71.62 -37.75
C ILE A 518 115.24 -70.50 -38.46
N LYS A 519 115.34 -70.37 -39.79
CA LYS A 519 114.49 -69.43 -40.56
C LYS A 519 113.02 -69.81 -40.54
N ASP A 520 112.69 -71.10 -40.62
CA ASP A 520 111.31 -71.58 -40.52
C ASP A 520 110.71 -71.16 -39.17
N VAL A 521 111.38 -71.48 -38.06
CA VAL A 521 110.99 -71.08 -36.69
C VAL A 521 110.99 -69.56 -36.50
N GLN A 522 111.88 -68.81 -37.15
CA GLN A 522 111.83 -67.33 -37.16
C GLN A 522 110.58 -66.82 -37.88
N SER A 523 110.16 -67.44 -39.00
CA SER A 523 108.91 -67.09 -39.68
C SER A 523 107.66 -67.49 -38.88
N GLU A 524 107.71 -68.58 -38.12
CA GLU A 524 106.68 -68.93 -37.14
C GLU A 524 106.59 -67.88 -36.01
N ILE A 525 107.74 -67.41 -35.49
CA ILE A 525 107.79 -66.33 -34.49
C ILE A 525 107.28 -65.00 -35.07
N GLU A 526 107.63 -64.65 -36.31
CA GLU A 526 107.17 -63.43 -36.98
C GLU A 526 105.66 -63.48 -37.28
N THR A 527 105.12 -64.63 -37.68
CA THR A 527 103.67 -64.80 -37.89
C THR A 527 102.89 -64.81 -36.56
N ILE A 528 103.44 -65.38 -35.49
CA ILE A 528 102.88 -65.27 -34.12
C ILE A 528 102.94 -63.81 -33.63
N ALA A 529 104.04 -63.09 -33.85
CA ALA A 529 104.15 -61.68 -33.49
C ALA A 529 103.13 -60.80 -34.25
N ALA A 530 102.94 -61.07 -35.55
CA ALA A 530 101.92 -60.41 -36.35
C ALA A 530 100.48 -60.79 -35.91
N HIS A 531 100.27 -61.99 -35.38
CA HIS A 531 98.99 -62.40 -34.78
C HIS A 531 98.72 -61.65 -33.47
N ILE A 532 99.71 -61.59 -32.56
CA ILE A 532 99.63 -60.83 -31.30
C ILE A 532 99.37 -59.34 -31.60
N GLN A 533 100.04 -58.76 -32.59
CA GLN A 533 99.84 -57.35 -32.96
C GLN A 533 98.43 -57.11 -33.54
N LYS A 534 97.85 -58.07 -34.29
CA LYS A 534 96.44 -58.02 -34.72
C LYS A 534 95.49 -58.12 -33.52
N GLU A 535 95.72 -59.00 -32.56
CA GLU A 535 94.90 -59.12 -31.36
C GLU A 535 94.97 -57.87 -30.48
N GLN A 536 96.15 -57.26 -30.33
CA GLN A 536 96.32 -55.96 -29.65
C GLN A 536 95.52 -54.85 -30.36
N GLN A 537 95.52 -54.78 -31.69
CA GLN A 537 94.68 -53.83 -32.43
C GLN A 537 93.19 -54.12 -32.27
N LEU A 538 92.79 -55.40 -32.18
CA LEU A 538 91.40 -55.81 -31.99
C LEU A 538 90.92 -55.49 -30.56
N TRP A 539 91.76 -55.71 -29.56
CA TRP A 539 91.55 -55.30 -28.17
C TRP A 539 91.46 -53.78 -28.02
N MET A 540 92.37 -53.01 -28.62
CA MET A 540 92.30 -51.54 -28.61
C MET A 540 91.00 -51.01 -29.25
N LYS A 541 90.51 -51.66 -30.32
CA LYS A 541 89.20 -51.33 -30.92
C LYS A 541 88.04 -51.66 -29.97
N GLN A 542 88.03 -52.86 -29.38
CA GLN A 542 87.02 -53.26 -28.39
C GLN A 542 87.00 -52.32 -27.18
N GLN A 543 88.18 -51.94 -26.67
CA GLN A 543 88.33 -50.99 -25.56
C GLN A 543 87.84 -49.59 -25.94
N SER A 544 88.07 -49.15 -27.18
CA SER A 544 87.55 -47.86 -27.69
C SER A 544 86.01 -47.89 -27.75
N THR A 545 85.42 -48.91 -28.37
CA THR A 545 83.95 -49.08 -28.41
C THR A 545 83.32 -49.24 -27.02
N PHE A 546 84.05 -49.83 -26.06
CA PHE A 546 83.60 -49.93 -24.68
C PHE A 546 83.63 -48.58 -23.96
N LEU A 547 84.65 -47.74 -24.20
CA LEU A 547 84.70 -46.36 -23.70
C LEU A 547 83.63 -45.47 -24.33
N GLU A 548 83.33 -45.65 -25.62
CA GLU A 548 82.22 -44.99 -26.31
C GLU A 548 80.87 -45.37 -25.68
N MET A 549 80.61 -46.67 -25.47
CA MET A 549 79.38 -47.13 -24.78
C MET A 549 79.30 -46.64 -23.32
N ILE A 550 80.43 -46.49 -22.60
CA ILE A 550 80.44 -45.87 -21.28
C ILE A 550 80.05 -44.39 -21.37
N GLN A 551 80.59 -43.64 -22.33
CA GLN A 551 80.27 -42.21 -22.51
C GLN A 551 78.80 -42.00 -22.92
N GLU A 552 78.25 -42.87 -23.75
CA GLU A 552 76.80 -42.91 -24.05
C GLU A 552 75.96 -43.23 -22.82
N ASN A 553 76.36 -44.23 -22.03
CA ASN A 553 75.63 -44.61 -20.82
C ASN A 553 75.64 -43.48 -19.79
N ASP A 554 76.77 -42.78 -19.63
CA ASP A 554 76.87 -41.57 -18.82
C ASP A 554 76.02 -40.41 -19.37
N ALA A 555 75.88 -40.28 -20.69
CA ALA A 555 74.98 -39.29 -21.30
C ALA A 555 73.52 -39.62 -20.99
N LYS A 556 73.08 -40.85 -21.27
CA LYS A 556 71.74 -41.38 -20.96
C LYS A 556 71.44 -41.27 -19.46
N ALA A 557 72.40 -41.57 -18.59
CA ALA A 557 72.28 -41.41 -17.14
C ALA A 557 72.21 -39.93 -16.68
N ARG A 558 72.77 -38.97 -17.43
CA ARG A 558 72.56 -37.53 -17.18
C ARG A 558 71.18 -37.08 -17.65
N GLU A 559 70.68 -37.61 -18.76
CA GLU A 559 69.34 -37.29 -19.29
C GLU A 559 68.23 -37.85 -18.40
N ILE A 560 68.34 -39.11 -17.94
CA ILE A 560 67.43 -39.69 -16.94
C ILE A 560 67.37 -38.82 -15.67
N ARG A 561 68.50 -38.28 -15.20
CA ARG A 561 68.54 -37.36 -14.06
C ARG A 561 67.83 -36.03 -14.33
N LYS A 562 67.95 -35.45 -15.55
CA LYS A 562 67.18 -34.25 -15.95
C LYS A 562 65.68 -34.54 -15.97
N LEU A 563 65.27 -35.62 -16.64
CA LEU A 563 63.87 -36.04 -16.73
C LEU A 563 63.26 -36.31 -15.35
N GLN A 564 64.03 -36.87 -14.40
CA GLN A 564 63.60 -37.02 -13.01
C GLN A 564 63.41 -35.67 -12.28
N THR A 565 64.29 -34.68 -12.49
CA THR A 565 64.09 -33.33 -11.93
C THR A 565 62.94 -32.56 -12.58
N GLU A 566 62.70 -32.78 -13.87
CA GLU A 566 61.56 -32.21 -14.60
C GLU A 566 60.24 -32.85 -14.17
N GLN A 567 60.19 -34.19 -14.08
CA GLN A 567 59.04 -34.95 -13.58
C GLN A 567 58.69 -34.54 -12.15
N THR A 568 59.65 -34.45 -11.23
CA THR A 568 59.38 -34.01 -9.85
C THR A 568 58.95 -32.54 -9.77
N GLY A 569 59.47 -31.67 -10.63
CA GLY A 569 58.99 -30.29 -10.78
C GLY A 569 57.56 -30.20 -11.30
N LEU A 570 57.18 -31.04 -12.27
CA LEU A 570 55.82 -31.16 -12.78
C LEU A 570 54.87 -31.76 -11.73
N GLU A 571 55.28 -32.78 -10.98
CA GLU A 571 54.51 -33.40 -9.90
C GLU A 571 54.18 -32.38 -8.81
N GLN A 572 55.18 -31.59 -8.37
CA GLN A 572 54.98 -30.47 -7.44
C GLN A 572 54.10 -29.35 -8.03
N ARG A 573 54.12 -29.14 -9.35
CA ARG A 573 53.22 -28.18 -10.01
C ARG A 573 51.78 -28.71 -10.07
N ARG A 574 51.58 -30.00 -10.35
CA ARG A 574 50.27 -30.67 -10.28
C ARG A 574 49.70 -30.60 -8.87
N ILE A 575 50.48 -30.91 -7.84
CA ILE A 575 50.03 -30.84 -6.43
C ILE A 575 49.60 -29.42 -6.04
N ARG A 576 50.35 -28.38 -6.44
CA ARG A 576 49.96 -26.97 -6.20
C ARG A 576 48.69 -26.57 -6.94
N LEU A 577 48.56 -26.94 -8.22
CA LEU A 577 47.36 -26.67 -9.01
C LEU A 577 46.13 -27.41 -8.44
N GLN A 578 46.28 -28.68 -8.07
CA GLN A 578 45.23 -29.43 -7.39
C GLN A 578 44.85 -28.79 -6.06
N SER A 579 45.82 -28.33 -5.26
CA SER A 579 45.53 -27.60 -4.03
C SER A 579 44.79 -26.27 -4.25
N GLN A 580 44.97 -25.61 -5.41
CA GLN A 580 44.23 -24.41 -5.79
C GLN A 580 42.81 -24.74 -6.28
N VAL A 581 42.65 -25.80 -7.08
CA VAL A 581 41.33 -26.34 -7.47
C VAL A 581 40.53 -26.75 -6.23
N ASN A 582 41.11 -27.53 -5.32
CA ASN A 582 40.50 -27.94 -4.06
C ASN A 582 40.23 -26.77 -3.08
N VAL A 583 40.71 -25.54 -3.35
CA VAL A 583 40.31 -24.31 -2.64
C VAL A 583 39.12 -23.68 -3.35
N ALA A 584 39.21 -23.46 -4.67
CA ALA A 584 38.12 -22.92 -5.46
C ALA A 584 36.82 -23.76 -5.38
N GLU A 585 36.94 -25.10 -5.33
CA GLU A 585 35.79 -26.00 -5.11
C GLU A 585 35.10 -25.77 -3.77
N ARG A 586 35.85 -25.42 -2.71
CA ARG A 586 35.28 -25.07 -1.41
C ARG A 586 34.68 -23.67 -1.41
N GLU A 587 35.36 -22.69 -2.02
CA GLU A 587 34.82 -21.34 -2.19
C GLU A 587 33.51 -21.35 -3.00
N VAL A 588 33.40 -22.22 -4.01
CA VAL A 588 32.16 -22.46 -4.75
C VAL A 588 31.09 -23.13 -3.88
N ALA A 589 31.42 -24.17 -3.11
CA ALA A 589 30.46 -24.81 -2.21
C ALA A 589 29.94 -23.86 -1.11
N GLU A 590 30.82 -23.06 -0.51
CA GLU A 590 30.47 -22.00 0.45
C GLU A 590 29.57 -20.94 -0.19
N GLN A 591 29.88 -20.51 -1.43
CA GLN A 591 29.01 -19.60 -2.19
C GLN A 591 27.66 -20.24 -2.52
N GLU A 592 27.59 -21.54 -2.86
CA GLU A 592 26.32 -22.24 -3.09
C GLU A 592 25.49 -22.36 -1.81
N GLU A 593 26.10 -22.63 -0.64
CA GLU A 593 25.38 -22.61 0.64
C GLU A 593 24.82 -21.22 0.97
N HIS A 594 25.61 -20.16 0.78
CA HIS A 594 25.17 -18.77 0.94
C HIS A 594 24.07 -18.38 -0.05
N LEU A 595 24.17 -18.77 -1.32
CA LEU A 595 23.15 -18.50 -2.32
C LEU A 595 21.86 -19.29 -2.00
N ASN A 596 22.00 -20.50 -1.46
CA ASN A 596 20.87 -21.30 -0.98
C ASN A 596 20.29 -20.79 0.36
N SER A 597 21.03 -20.07 1.21
CA SER A 597 20.44 -19.35 2.36
C SER A 597 19.68 -18.11 1.89
N LEU A 598 20.27 -17.29 1.02
CA LEU A 598 19.59 -16.16 0.37
C LEU A 598 18.31 -16.57 -0.37
N ARG A 599 18.28 -17.74 -1.02
CA ARG A 599 17.06 -18.31 -1.61
C ARG A 599 16.00 -18.66 -0.56
N ARG A 600 16.39 -19.23 0.58
CA ARG A 600 15.48 -19.52 1.71
C ARG A 600 14.93 -18.22 2.32
N ASP A 601 15.76 -17.20 2.47
CA ASP A 601 15.37 -15.89 2.99
C ASP A 601 14.44 -15.15 2.02
N LEU A 602 14.70 -15.21 0.70
CA LEU A 602 13.80 -14.70 -0.33
C LEU A 602 12.45 -15.43 -0.34
N LEU A 603 12.44 -16.76 -0.21
CA LEU A 603 11.19 -17.53 -0.09
C LEU A 603 10.43 -17.19 1.19
N SER A 604 11.13 -16.96 2.31
CA SER A 604 10.54 -16.47 3.56
C SER A 604 9.91 -15.08 3.38
N LEU A 605 10.62 -14.15 2.73
CA LEU A 605 10.12 -12.81 2.41
C LEU A 605 8.92 -12.86 1.45
N VAL A 606 8.91 -13.74 0.44
CA VAL A 606 7.75 -13.93 -0.45
C VAL A 606 6.55 -14.50 0.32
N CYS A 607 6.76 -15.45 1.22
CA CYS A 607 5.70 -15.96 2.10
C CYS A 607 5.18 -14.90 3.09
N LEU A 608 6.04 -14.01 3.59
CA LEU A 608 5.65 -12.89 4.44
C LEU A 608 4.91 -11.81 3.64
N LEU A 609 5.33 -11.50 2.41
CA LEU A 609 4.62 -10.60 1.50
C LEU A 609 3.24 -11.15 1.13
N GLY A 610 3.13 -12.44 0.81
CA GLY A 610 1.83 -13.09 0.55
C GLY A 610 0.90 -13.04 1.76
N ARG A 611 1.42 -13.29 2.98
CA ARG A 611 0.65 -13.11 4.23
C ARG A 611 0.22 -11.66 4.44
N ASN A 612 1.12 -10.70 4.21
CA ASN A 612 0.83 -9.28 4.39
C ASN A 612 -0.18 -8.77 3.34
N GLN A 613 -0.13 -9.30 2.12
CA GLN A 613 -1.11 -9.03 1.07
C GLN A 613 -2.48 -9.63 1.41
N HIS A 614 -2.54 -10.85 1.96
CA HIS A 614 -3.79 -11.41 2.48
C HIS A 614 -4.35 -10.65 3.69
N LEU A 615 -3.49 -10.11 4.57
CA LEU A 615 -3.91 -9.25 5.68
C LEU A 615 -4.42 -7.88 5.17
N SER A 616 -3.76 -7.28 4.18
CA SER A 616 -4.24 -6.06 3.50
C SER A 616 -5.61 -6.31 2.87
N GLN A 617 -5.76 -7.40 2.10
CA GLN A 617 -7.04 -7.80 1.52
C GLN A 617 -8.12 -8.05 2.58
N ALA A 618 -7.78 -8.70 3.71
CA ALA A 618 -8.74 -8.92 4.79
C ALA A 618 -9.20 -7.58 5.41
N VAL A 619 -8.28 -6.65 5.69
CA VAL A 619 -8.61 -5.31 6.21
C VAL A 619 -9.36 -4.47 5.17
N GLU A 620 -9.05 -4.60 3.88
CA GLU A 620 -9.81 -3.98 2.78
C GLU A 620 -11.25 -4.52 2.74
N TYR A 621 -11.45 -5.84 2.84
CA TYR A 621 -12.79 -6.44 2.91
C TYR A 621 -13.53 -6.02 4.19
N GLU A 622 -12.90 -6.07 5.37
CA GLU A 622 -13.49 -5.61 6.63
C GLU A 622 -13.87 -4.12 6.59
N ASN A 623 -13.03 -3.27 5.97
CA ASN A 623 -13.38 -1.87 5.73
C ASN A 623 -14.58 -1.73 4.79
N THR A 624 -14.64 -2.45 3.65
CA THR A 624 -15.81 -2.36 2.74
C THR A 624 -17.10 -2.89 3.37
N LEU A 625 -17.02 -3.86 4.28
CA LEU A 625 -18.16 -4.33 5.08
C LEU A 625 -18.57 -3.26 6.10
N MET A 626 -17.61 -2.69 6.83
CA MET A 626 -17.89 -1.63 7.81
C MET A 626 -18.42 -0.35 7.14
N GLU A 627 -17.95 0.01 5.94
CA GLU A 627 -18.51 1.08 5.11
C GLU A 627 -19.95 0.77 4.69
N ALA A 628 -20.25 -0.47 4.28
CA ALA A 628 -21.60 -0.90 3.93
C ALA A 628 -22.54 -0.86 5.15
N ASP A 629 -22.08 -1.29 6.33
CA ASP A 629 -22.82 -1.24 7.59
C ASP A 629 -23.04 0.21 8.05
N PHE A 630 -22.04 1.09 7.94
CA PHE A 630 -22.21 2.52 8.20
C PHE A 630 -23.20 3.17 7.23
N ILE A 631 -23.17 2.81 5.94
CA ILE A 631 -24.16 3.28 4.95
C ILE A 631 -25.56 2.73 5.26
N HIS A 632 -25.67 1.51 5.80
CA HIS A 632 -26.95 0.95 6.24
C HIS A 632 -27.51 1.70 7.44
N ALA A 633 -26.70 1.85 8.50
CA ALA A 633 -27.07 2.57 9.72
C ALA A 633 -27.38 4.06 9.44
N LEU A 634 -26.64 4.72 8.53
CA LEU A 634 -26.96 6.06 8.07
C LEU A 634 -28.33 6.11 7.40
N ARG A 635 -28.63 5.17 6.49
CA ARG A 635 -29.95 5.07 5.84
C ARG A 635 -31.08 4.71 6.81
N GLU A 636 -30.78 4.02 7.91
CA GLU A 636 -31.76 3.75 8.97
C GLU A 636 -32.03 5.03 9.76
N ALA A 637 -31.00 5.75 10.19
CA ALA A 637 -31.13 7.06 10.82
C ALA A 637 -31.80 8.11 9.90
N GLU A 638 -31.55 8.09 8.58
CA GLU A 638 -32.25 8.92 7.59
C GLU A 638 -33.75 8.59 7.56
N ARG A 639 -34.13 7.29 7.56
CA ARG A 639 -35.54 6.87 7.60
C ARG A 639 -36.20 7.25 8.92
N GLU A 640 -35.51 7.09 10.05
CA GLU A 640 -36.00 7.52 11.37
C GLU A 640 -36.13 9.04 11.48
N SER A 641 -35.22 9.81 10.85
CA SER A 641 -35.34 11.25 10.73
C SER A 641 -36.52 11.66 9.84
N ILE A 642 -36.79 10.91 8.76
CA ILE A 642 -37.94 11.17 7.89
C ILE A 642 -39.25 10.83 8.63
N THR A 643 -39.36 9.70 9.32
CA THR A 643 -40.59 9.37 10.06
C THR A 643 -40.82 10.29 11.25
N THR A 644 -39.78 10.69 11.98
CA THR A 644 -39.93 11.71 13.04
C THR A 644 -40.27 13.10 12.48
N GLN A 645 -39.81 13.43 11.26
CA GLN A 645 -40.25 14.63 10.57
C GLN A 645 -41.73 14.54 10.12
N THR A 646 -42.20 13.43 9.54
CA THR A 646 -43.62 13.32 9.15
C THR A 646 -44.54 13.33 10.38
N MET A 647 -44.15 12.71 11.49
CA MET A 647 -44.88 12.83 12.76
C MET A 647 -44.90 14.27 13.30
N LEU A 648 -43.86 15.06 13.04
CA LEU A 648 -43.81 16.49 13.40
C LEU A 648 -44.70 17.34 12.46
N GLU A 649 -44.75 17.01 11.17
CA GLU A 649 -45.60 17.66 10.17
C GLU A 649 -47.09 17.36 10.45
N GLU A 650 -47.44 16.09 10.72
CA GLU A 650 -48.79 15.69 11.18
C GLU A 650 -49.19 16.43 12.47
N ALA A 651 -48.30 16.51 13.46
CA ALA A 651 -48.56 17.26 14.70
C ALA A 651 -48.68 18.78 14.46
N GLN A 652 -47.98 19.34 13.48
CA GLN A 652 -48.15 20.75 13.08
C GLN A 652 -49.53 20.97 12.44
N GLU A 653 -49.94 20.12 11.50
CA GLU A 653 -51.29 20.16 10.90
C GLU A 653 -52.39 20.05 11.98
N GLU A 654 -52.24 19.13 12.95
CA GLU A 654 -53.15 19.06 14.11
C GLU A 654 -53.18 20.37 14.90
N THR A 655 -52.03 21.00 15.18
CA THR A 655 -52.01 22.28 15.90
C THR A 655 -52.62 23.43 15.10
N GLU A 656 -52.42 23.50 13.78
CA GLU A 656 -53.07 24.51 12.93
C GLU A 656 -54.58 24.30 12.86
N MET A 657 -55.05 23.05 12.77
CA MET A 657 -56.47 22.72 12.80
C MET A 657 -57.10 23.07 14.17
N LEU A 658 -56.39 22.83 15.27
CA LEU A 658 -56.81 23.24 16.61
C LEU A 658 -56.86 24.77 16.74
N ILE A 659 -55.85 25.50 16.27
CA ILE A 659 -55.81 26.97 16.25
C ILE A 659 -56.97 27.54 15.42
N ASN A 660 -57.24 26.99 14.25
CA ASN A 660 -58.38 27.40 13.43
C ASN A 660 -59.73 27.16 14.15
N SER A 661 -59.88 26.00 14.81
CA SER A 661 -61.08 25.72 15.61
C SER A 661 -61.25 26.65 16.82
N LEU A 662 -60.13 27.08 17.44
CA LEU A 662 -60.10 28.04 18.53
C LEU A 662 -60.46 29.45 18.05
N LEU A 663 -59.89 29.90 16.93
CA LEU A 663 -60.24 31.18 16.29
C LEU A 663 -61.72 31.22 15.87
N GLU A 664 -62.30 30.09 15.44
CA GLU A 664 -63.74 29.97 15.25
C GLU A 664 -64.53 30.07 16.57
N ALA A 665 -64.07 29.43 17.64
CA ALA A 665 -64.70 29.52 18.96
C ALA A 665 -64.66 30.97 19.50
N GLU A 666 -63.54 31.67 19.38
CA GLU A 666 -63.39 33.08 19.74
C GLU A 666 -64.31 33.98 18.91
N ARG A 667 -64.39 33.78 17.59
CA ARG A 667 -65.35 34.50 16.73
C ARG A 667 -66.80 34.27 17.17
N ARG A 668 -67.15 33.04 17.56
CA ARG A 668 -68.49 32.72 18.09
C ARG A 668 -68.73 33.41 19.45
N ILE A 669 -67.75 33.43 20.36
CA ILE A 669 -67.82 34.14 21.64
C ILE A 669 -68.04 35.64 21.43
N LEU A 670 -67.22 36.29 20.59
CA LEU A 670 -67.34 37.73 20.27
C LEU A 670 -68.70 38.10 19.66
N LEU A 671 -69.33 37.20 18.90
CA LEU A 671 -70.70 37.39 18.40
C LEU A 671 -71.75 37.30 19.53
N TRP A 672 -71.58 36.37 20.47
CA TRP A 672 -72.44 36.26 21.65
C TRP A 672 -72.26 37.43 22.63
N ASP A 673 -71.05 37.93 22.80
CA ASP A 673 -70.77 39.12 23.62
C ASP A 673 -71.41 40.38 23.02
N LYS A 674 -71.24 40.63 21.72
CA LYS A 674 -71.92 41.74 21.03
C LYS A 674 -73.44 41.65 21.14
N LYS A 675 -74.01 40.45 20.97
CA LYS A 675 -75.46 40.22 21.16
C LYS A 675 -75.89 40.48 22.61
N THR A 676 -75.07 40.11 23.59
CA THR A 676 -75.30 40.35 25.02
C THR A 676 -75.17 41.83 25.38
N GLN A 677 -74.26 42.56 24.75
CA GLN A 677 -74.13 44.02 24.88
C GLN A 677 -75.38 44.75 24.38
N ILE A 678 -75.84 44.45 23.16
CA ILE A 678 -77.07 45.04 22.59
C ILE A 678 -78.29 44.76 23.49
N LEU A 679 -78.38 43.55 24.09
CA LEU A 679 -79.43 43.21 25.05
C LEU A 679 -79.33 43.96 26.39
N LYS A 680 -78.13 44.38 26.82
CA LYS A 680 -77.93 45.25 27.99
C LYS A 680 -78.26 46.71 27.68
N GLU A 681 -77.86 47.20 26.51
CA GLU A 681 -78.12 48.58 26.05
C GLU A 681 -79.61 48.84 25.80
N THR A 682 -80.30 47.92 25.11
CA THR A 682 -81.76 47.99 24.94
C THR A 682 -82.51 47.89 26.26
N ARG A 683 -82.05 47.05 27.20
CA ARG A 683 -82.63 46.96 28.56
C ARG A 683 -82.43 48.24 29.37
N THR A 684 -81.24 48.84 29.36
CA THR A 684 -80.96 50.07 30.13
C THR A 684 -81.70 51.28 29.56
N ALA A 685 -81.87 51.37 28.24
CA ALA A 685 -82.74 52.37 27.62
C ALA A 685 -84.22 52.25 28.09
N LEU A 686 -84.74 51.01 28.20
CA LEU A 686 -86.07 50.76 28.74
C LEU A 686 -86.18 51.07 30.24
N GLU A 687 -85.18 50.71 31.04
CA GLU A 687 -85.18 50.99 32.50
C GLU A 687 -85.04 52.48 32.84
N LEU A 688 -84.47 53.30 31.93
CA LEU A 688 -84.46 54.76 32.05
C LEU A 688 -85.83 55.38 31.72
N LEU A 689 -86.47 54.96 30.62
CA LEU A 689 -87.81 55.44 30.20
C LEU A 689 -88.95 55.12 31.20
N MET A 690 -88.68 54.31 32.23
CA MET A 690 -89.65 53.89 33.24
C MET A 690 -89.51 54.60 34.60
N LYS A 691 -88.68 55.66 34.71
CA LYS A 691 -88.27 56.24 36.01
C LYS A 691 -88.41 57.76 36.18
N ASP A 692 -89.28 58.42 35.41
CA ASP A 692 -89.58 59.85 35.62
C ASP A 692 -90.72 60.09 36.63
N ASP A 693 -90.46 60.96 37.62
CA ASP A 693 -91.36 61.30 38.74
C ASP A 693 -92.70 61.94 38.30
N GLU A 694 -92.75 62.49 37.09
CA GLU A 694 -93.95 63.09 36.50
C GLU A 694 -95.04 62.03 36.24
N ILE A 695 -94.64 60.78 35.97
CA ILE A 695 -95.55 59.65 35.72
C ILE A 695 -96.37 59.29 36.97
N GLN A 696 -95.93 59.66 38.17
CA GLN A 696 -96.64 59.35 39.41
C GLN A 696 -97.57 60.48 39.85
N LYS A 697 -97.16 61.74 39.73
CA LYS A 697 -98.03 62.90 40.01
C LYS A 697 -99.20 62.99 39.01
N THR A 698 -98.95 62.68 37.74
CA THR A 698 -100.02 62.65 36.73
C THR A 698 -101.08 61.59 37.02
N LYS A 699 -100.78 60.47 37.70
CA LYS A 699 -101.77 59.40 37.98
C LYS A 699 -102.86 59.82 38.96
N ASP A 700 -102.52 60.57 40.01
CA ASP A 700 -103.50 60.96 41.02
C ASP A 700 -104.44 62.07 40.50
N ASP A 701 -103.91 63.01 39.71
CA ASP A 701 -104.73 63.98 38.95
C ASP A 701 -105.58 63.30 37.85
N ILE A 702 -105.01 62.31 37.14
CA ILE A 702 -105.74 61.47 36.18
C ILE A 702 -106.94 60.82 36.86
N HIS A 703 -106.80 60.25 38.06
CA HIS A 703 -107.89 59.50 38.69
C HIS A 703 -109.10 60.40 39.04
N HIS A 704 -108.86 61.65 39.41
CA HIS A 704 -109.91 62.65 39.65
C HIS A 704 -110.50 63.22 38.35
N LEU A 705 -109.67 63.40 37.31
CA LEU A 705 -110.11 63.83 35.99
C LEU A 705 -110.91 62.72 35.27
N GLU A 706 -110.62 61.44 35.49
CA GLU A 706 -111.30 60.31 34.85
C GLU A 706 -112.78 60.18 35.21
N LEU A 707 -113.16 60.46 36.46
CA LEU A 707 -114.57 60.44 36.88
C LEU A 707 -115.38 61.56 36.22
N ARG A 708 -114.79 62.75 36.05
CA ARG A 708 -115.45 63.87 35.34
C ARG A 708 -115.42 63.67 33.82
N ALA A 709 -114.32 63.11 33.30
CA ALA A 709 -114.15 62.81 31.89
C ALA A 709 -115.01 61.62 31.44
N THR A 710 -115.32 60.61 32.25
CA THR A 710 -116.16 59.46 31.81
C THR A 710 -117.60 59.85 31.48
N GLN A 711 -118.16 60.88 32.12
CA GLN A 711 -119.47 61.43 31.74
C GLN A 711 -119.38 62.28 30.47
N LEU A 712 -118.42 63.19 30.37
CA LEU A 712 -118.20 64.00 29.16
C LEU A 712 -117.85 63.12 27.93
N ARG A 713 -116.93 62.15 28.08
CA ARG A 713 -116.56 61.15 27.07
C ARG A 713 -117.80 60.44 26.52
N LYS A 714 -118.84 60.11 27.30
CA LYS A 714 -120.06 59.43 26.77
C LYS A 714 -120.94 60.29 25.84
N GLN A 715 -120.72 61.60 25.79
CA GLN A 715 -121.35 62.51 24.82
C GLN A 715 -120.34 62.90 23.73
N GLN A 716 -119.12 63.28 24.12
CA GLN A 716 -118.00 63.60 23.24
C GLN A 716 -117.72 62.45 22.25
N GLU A 717 -117.70 61.21 22.72
CA GLU A 717 -117.39 60.00 21.95
C GLU A 717 -118.56 59.48 21.10
N ARG A 718 -119.69 60.19 21.07
CA ARG A 718 -120.75 59.95 20.07
C ARG A 718 -120.48 60.78 18.82
N LEU A 719 -120.32 62.09 19.01
CA LEU A 719 -119.88 63.04 17.98
C LEU A 719 -118.53 62.65 17.38
N ILE A 720 -117.57 62.24 18.23
CA ILE A 720 -116.26 61.80 17.76
C ILE A 720 -116.37 60.52 16.91
N ARG A 721 -117.20 59.52 17.26
CA ARG A 721 -117.40 58.32 16.41
C ARG A 721 -117.98 58.68 15.04
N GLU A 722 -118.88 59.64 14.98
CA GLU A 722 -119.44 60.14 13.71
C GLU A 722 -118.37 60.89 12.89
N SER A 723 -117.52 61.69 13.55
CA SER A 723 -116.38 62.37 12.91
C SER A 723 -115.29 61.39 12.43
N GLU A 724 -114.96 60.37 13.23
CA GLU A 724 -114.04 59.28 12.92
C GLU A 724 -114.58 58.45 11.75
N ALA A 725 -115.89 58.24 11.66
CA ALA A 725 -116.52 57.59 10.51
C ALA A 725 -116.44 58.43 9.22
N ILE A 726 -116.42 59.76 9.31
CA ILE A 726 -116.19 60.65 8.16
C ILE A 726 -114.71 60.64 7.74
N VAL A 727 -113.78 60.67 8.70
CA VAL A 727 -112.33 60.53 8.46
C VAL A 727 -112.03 59.18 7.80
N ASN A 728 -112.52 58.06 8.35
CA ASN A 728 -112.36 56.73 7.76
C ASN A 728 -113.02 56.60 6.37
N LYS A 729 -114.14 57.30 6.09
CA LYS A 729 -114.71 57.39 4.73
C LYS A 729 -113.78 58.16 3.79
N ARG A 730 -113.20 59.29 4.22
CA ARG A 730 -112.19 60.05 3.45
C ARG A 730 -110.97 59.18 3.15
N GLU A 731 -110.39 58.52 4.15
CA GLU A 731 -109.22 57.68 3.97
C GLU A 731 -109.54 56.45 3.08
N SER A 732 -110.72 55.84 3.23
CA SER A 732 -111.18 54.75 2.36
C SER A 732 -111.43 55.19 0.91
N ILE A 733 -111.72 56.48 0.66
CA ILE A 733 -111.80 57.07 -0.69
C ILE A 733 -110.40 57.34 -1.25
N VAL A 734 -109.47 57.86 -0.43
CA VAL A 734 -108.06 58.06 -0.80
C VAL A 734 -107.40 56.73 -1.15
N ARG A 735 -107.44 55.73 -0.26
CA ARG A 735 -106.92 54.38 -0.52
C ARG A 735 -107.61 53.70 -1.71
N ARG A 736 -108.87 54.01 -2.03
CA ARG A 736 -109.52 53.55 -3.29
C ARG A 736 -109.01 54.25 -4.53
N ARG A 737 -108.71 55.56 -4.48
CA ARG A 737 -108.08 56.27 -5.61
C ARG A 737 -106.66 55.74 -5.84
N GLU A 738 -105.88 55.53 -4.78
CA GLU A 738 -104.55 54.91 -4.84
C GLU A 738 -104.61 53.48 -5.42
N ALA A 739 -105.52 52.63 -4.92
CA ALA A 739 -105.65 51.24 -5.39
C ALA A 739 -106.23 51.09 -6.81
N VAL A 740 -106.96 52.10 -7.32
CA VAL A 740 -107.46 52.12 -8.70
C VAL A 740 -106.39 52.56 -9.71
N ALA A 741 -105.31 53.22 -9.26
CA ALA A 741 -104.20 53.63 -10.13
C ALA A 741 -103.24 52.48 -10.52
N TYR A 742 -103.32 51.32 -9.85
CA TYR A 742 -102.32 50.24 -9.95
C TYR A 742 -102.90 48.81 -10.08
N ALA A 743 -104.15 48.62 -10.55
CA ALA A 743 -104.73 47.27 -10.70
C ALA A 743 -105.72 47.11 -11.90
N PRO A 744 -105.73 45.95 -12.59
CA PRO A 744 -106.66 45.64 -13.68
C PRO A 744 -108.10 45.29 -13.20
N PRO A 745 -109.11 45.31 -14.08
CA PRO A 745 -110.52 45.26 -13.70
C PRO A 745 -111.01 43.89 -13.20
N LYS A 746 -111.95 43.91 -12.24
CA LYS A 746 -112.64 42.74 -11.70
C LYS A 746 -113.89 42.36 -12.50
N GLN A 747 -114.26 41.07 -12.45
CA GLN A 747 -115.60 40.59 -12.77
C GLN A 747 -116.25 40.00 -11.50
N ASN A 748 -117.48 40.41 -11.19
CA ASN A 748 -118.35 39.80 -10.19
C ASN A 748 -119.63 39.31 -10.89
N THR A 749 -120.13 38.11 -10.57
CA THR A 749 -121.29 37.50 -11.24
C THR A 749 -122.61 37.67 -10.45
N GLU A 750 -123.50 38.47 -11.02
CA GLU A 750 -124.98 38.55 -10.88
C GLU A 750 -125.68 38.61 -9.50
N GLY A 751 -125.28 37.81 -8.49
CA GLY A 751 -126.10 37.57 -7.29
C GLY A 751 -126.42 38.79 -6.43
N GLU A 752 -125.54 39.80 -6.42
CA GLU A 752 -125.70 41.01 -5.61
C GLU A 752 -126.47 42.13 -6.33
N LEU A 753 -126.46 42.14 -7.67
CA LEU A 753 -127.07 43.19 -8.49
C LEU A 753 -128.59 43.28 -8.27
N GLN A 754 -129.27 42.13 -8.12
CA GLN A 754 -130.72 42.07 -7.91
C GLN A 754 -131.17 42.68 -6.57
N ARG A 755 -130.28 42.74 -5.55
CA ARG A 755 -130.58 43.39 -4.26
C ARG A 755 -130.37 44.90 -4.32
N SER A 756 -129.30 45.34 -4.98
CA SER A 756 -128.99 46.77 -5.19
C SER A 756 -130.14 47.52 -5.88
N ILE A 757 -130.72 46.94 -6.93
CA ILE A 757 -131.78 47.56 -7.74
C ILE A 757 -133.05 47.87 -6.91
N LYS A 758 -133.38 47.07 -5.88
CA LYS A 758 -134.51 47.39 -4.98
C LYS A 758 -134.23 48.59 -4.08
N PHE A 759 -133.02 48.70 -3.52
CA PHE A 759 -132.64 49.82 -2.65
C PHE A 759 -132.49 51.15 -3.42
N LEU A 760 -131.98 51.10 -4.65
CA LEU A 760 -131.88 52.30 -5.50
C LEU A 760 -133.26 52.95 -5.76
N ARG A 761 -134.35 52.18 -5.79
CA ARG A 761 -135.71 52.73 -5.96
C ARG A 761 -136.23 53.52 -4.76
N SER A 762 -135.92 53.14 -3.51
CA SER A 762 -136.31 53.97 -2.36
C SER A 762 -135.51 55.28 -2.33
N LYS A 763 -134.23 55.21 -2.71
CA LYS A 763 -133.35 56.39 -2.82
C LYS A 763 -133.85 57.44 -3.83
N CYS A 764 -134.52 57.01 -4.90
CA CYS A 764 -135.16 57.93 -5.85
C CYS A 764 -136.35 58.71 -5.25
N GLN A 765 -137.06 58.15 -4.25
CA GLN A 765 -138.17 58.84 -3.59
C GLN A 765 -137.68 59.88 -2.56
N GLU A 766 -136.52 59.65 -1.94
CA GLU A 766 -135.85 60.65 -1.09
C GLU A 766 -135.30 61.81 -1.96
N ALA A 767 -134.67 61.49 -3.09
CA ALA A 767 -134.20 62.49 -4.05
C ALA A 767 -135.33 63.40 -4.59
N GLN A 768 -136.55 62.89 -4.72
CA GLN A 768 -137.72 63.67 -5.14
C GLN A 768 -138.16 64.74 -4.11
N LYS A 769 -137.81 64.62 -2.83
CA LYS A 769 -138.07 65.68 -1.84
C LYS A 769 -137.05 66.81 -1.96
N HIS A 770 -135.77 66.46 -2.04
CA HIS A 770 -134.70 67.43 -2.21
C HIS A 770 -134.80 68.21 -3.53
N LEU A 771 -135.39 67.62 -4.58
CA LEU A 771 -135.69 68.34 -5.83
C LEU A 771 -136.56 69.58 -5.60
N VAL A 772 -137.56 69.53 -4.71
CA VAL A 772 -138.43 70.69 -4.40
C VAL A 772 -137.67 71.77 -3.62
N GLU A 773 -136.74 71.37 -2.76
CA GLU A 773 -135.87 72.28 -2.00
C GLU A 773 -134.85 72.98 -2.94
N PHE A 774 -134.33 72.26 -3.95
CA PHE A 774 -133.51 72.84 -5.01
C PHE A 774 -134.33 73.71 -5.98
N GLU A 775 -135.57 73.37 -6.30
CA GLU A 775 -136.46 74.20 -7.13
C GLU A 775 -136.87 75.53 -6.46
N HIS A 776 -136.67 75.70 -5.15
CA HIS A 776 -136.81 77.00 -4.46
C HIS A 776 -135.53 77.83 -4.61
N THR A 777 -134.39 77.26 -4.18
CA THR A 777 -133.09 77.95 -4.14
C THR A 777 -132.56 78.31 -5.54
N VAL A 778 -132.90 77.54 -6.57
CA VAL A 778 -132.57 77.88 -7.98
C VAL A 778 -133.32 79.13 -8.47
N ARG A 779 -134.54 79.41 -7.99
CA ARG A 779 -135.26 80.63 -8.40
C ARG A 779 -134.62 81.90 -7.83
N GLU A 780 -134.36 81.90 -6.52
CA GLU A 780 -133.76 83.04 -5.82
C GLU A 780 -132.36 83.38 -6.38
N LEU A 781 -131.55 82.38 -6.71
CA LEU A 781 -130.24 82.62 -7.32
C LEU A 781 -130.29 82.95 -8.83
N GLN A 782 -131.33 82.57 -9.57
CA GLN A 782 -131.51 83.04 -10.95
C GLN A 782 -131.87 84.53 -11.02
N GLU A 783 -132.71 85.03 -10.11
CA GLU A 783 -133.04 86.46 -10.02
C GLU A 783 -131.84 87.30 -9.53
N ASN A 784 -131.04 86.77 -8.60
CA ASN A 784 -129.78 87.40 -8.16
C ASN A 784 -128.69 87.37 -9.25
N GLN A 785 -128.61 86.32 -10.09
CA GLN A 785 -127.61 86.24 -11.16
C GLN A 785 -127.89 87.24 -12.30
N VAL A 786 -129.16 87.46 -12.63
CA VAL A 786 -129.55 88.47 -13.64
C VAL A 786 -129.25 89.89 -13.13
N SER A 787 -129.66 90.22 -11.91
CA SER A 787 -129.43 91.57 -11.35
C SER A 787 -127.94 91.93 -11.19
N LEU A 788 -127.09 90.98 -10.80
CA LEU A 788 -125.62 91.18 -10.76
C LEU A 788 -124.98 91.34 -12.15
N THR A 789 -125.51 90.68 -13.18
CA THR A 789 -124.96 90.81 -14.55
C THR A 789 -125.39 92.11 -15.23
N ASP A 790 -126.62 92.59 -15.01
CA ASP A 790 -127.05 93.91 -15.46
C ASP A 790 -126.27 95.04 -14.77
N GLY A 791 -126.01 94.93 -13.46
CA GLY A 791 -125.21 95.90 -12.69
C GLY A 791 -123.78 96.03 -13.20
N LEU A 792 -123.08 94.90 -13.43
CA LEU A 792 -121.71 94.89 -13.96
C LEU A 792 -121.59 95.45 -15.39
N VAL A 793 -122.66 95.37 -16.19
CA VAL A 793 -122.72 95.99 -17.52
C VAL A 793 -122.96 97.50 -17.41
N GLN A 794 -123.79 97.96 -16.47
CA GLN A 794 -124.03 99.38 -16.23
C GLN A 794 -122.77 100.11 -15.72
N GLU A 795 -122.12 99.62 -14.67
CA GLU A 795 -120.86 100.18 -14.14
C GLU A 795 -119.79 100.35 -15.23
N ARG A 796 -119.63 99.32 -16.07
CA ARG A 796 -118.62 99.31 -17.13
C ARG A 796 -118.93 100.26 -18.30
N LEU A 797 -120.21 100.49 -18.60
CA LEU A 797 -120.62 101.54 -19.54
C LEU A 797 -120.42 102.93 -18.92
N GLN A 798 -120.86 103.14 -17.68
CA GLN A 798 -120.73 104.42 -16.99
C GLN A 798 -119.27 104.87 -16.87
N LEU A 799 -118.32 103.98 -16.56
CA LEU A 799 -116.89 104.32 -16.58
C LEU A 799 -116.39 104.76 -17.97
N SER A 800 -116.90 104.19 -19.06
CA SER A 800 -116.53 104.60 -20.42
C SER A 800 -117.16 105.93 -20.84
N GLU A 801 -118.37 106.23 -20.37
CA GLU A 801 -119.04 107.51 -20.59
C GLU A 801 -118.44 108.62 -19.73
N LEU A 802 -118.06 108.34 -18.48
CA LEU A 802 -117.38 109.31 -17.59
C LEU A 802 -115.99 109.68 -18.12
N LEU A 803 -115.21 108.71 -18.64
CA LEU A 803 -113.90 108.98 -19.23
C LEU A 803 -114.01 109.77 -20.55
N SER A 804 -115.03 109.54 -21.37
CA SER A 804 -115.22 110.30 -22.62
C SER A 804 -115.83 111.69 -22.37
N THR A 805 -116.79 111.82 -21.46
CA THR A 805 -117.37 113.12 -21.08
C THR A 805 -116.41 113.99 -20.27
N GLY A 806 -115.55 113.42 -19.42
CA GLY A 806 -114.49 114.18 -18.74
C GLY A 806 -113.58 114.92 -19.71
N ASN A 807 -113.08 114.22 -20.74
CA ASN A 807 -112.27 114.83 -21.81
C ASN A 807 -112.99 115.95 -22.58
N ILE A 808 -114.33 115.87 -22.71
CA ILE A 808 -115.14 116.94 -23.32
C ILE A 808 -115.28 118.12 -22.35
N LEU A 809 -115.65 117.85 -21.09
CA LEU A 809 -115.85 118.85 -20.04
C LEU A 809 -114.57 119.65 -19.75
N ASP A 810 -113.39 119.06 -19.80
CA ASP A 810 -112.12 119.79 -19.68
C ASP A 810 -111.94 120.80 -20.83
N SER A 811 -112.32 120.43 -22.06
CA SER A 811 -112.30 121.36 -23.20
C SER A 811 -113.35 122.48 -23.08
N GLU A 812 -114.50 122.20 -22.49
CA GLU A 812 -115.55 123.21 -22.24
C GLU A 812 -115.20 124.12 -21.05
N MET A 813 -114.56 123.60 -19.99
CA MET A 813 -114.11 124.37 -18.83
C MET A 813 -113.10 125.46 -19.21
N VAL A 814 -112.19 125.16 -20.15
CA VAL A 814 -111.26 126.17 -20.72
C VAL A 814 -112.06 127.30 -21.40
N ASN A 815 -113.00 126.95 -22.29
CA ASN A 815 -113.82 127.92 -23.02
C ASN A 815 -114.74 128.76 -22.11
N ILE A 816 -115.35 128.16 -21.08
CA ILE A 816 -116.26 128.84 -20.15
C ILE A 816 -115.48 129.77 -19.21
N ARG A 817 -114.32 129.37 -18.71
CA ARG A 817 -113.46 130.26 -17.91
C ARG A 817 -113.02 131.48 -18.73
N ASP A 818 -112.70 131.27 -20.00
CA ASP A 818 -112.26 132.34 -20.90
C ASP A 818 -113.38 133.33 -21.30
N THR A 819 -114.66 132.95 -21.20
CA THR A 819 -115.82 133.84 -21.38
C THR A 819 -116.27 134.50 -20.07
N LYS A 820 -116.12 133.83 -18.92
CA LYS A 820 -116.30 134.44 -17.59
C LYS A 820 -115.35 135.63 -17.39
N ASP A 821 -114.08 135.49 -17.76
CA ASP A 821 -113.08 136.54 -17.50
C ASP A 821 -113.21 137.74 -18.48
N ARG A 822 -113.81 137.54 -19.67
CA ARG A 822 -114.27 138.66 -20.53
C ARG A 822 -115.47 139.38 -19.95
N SER A 823 -116.46 138.63 -19.44
CA SER A 823 -117.71 139.20 -18.94
C SER A 823 -117.53 139.91 -17.58
N SER A 824 -116.65 139.42 -16.70
CA SER A 824 -116.28 140.12 -15.46
C SER A 824 -115.58 141.46 -15.73
N ALA A 825 -114.64 141.51 -16.70
CA ALA A 825 -114.00 142.75 -17.13
C ALA A 825 -115.01 143.77 -17.67
N ARG A 826 -115.95 143.34 -18.54
CA ARG A 826 -117.08 144.17 -18.99
C ARG A 826 -117.95 144.65 -17.83
N LEU A 827 -118.24 143.80 -16.84
CA LEU A 827 -119.04 144.16 -15.67
C LEU A 827 -118.36 145.25 -14.82
N VAL A 828 -117.05 145.22 -14.65
CA VAL A 828 -116.30 146.26 -13.92
C VAL A 828 -116.30 147.60 -14.68
N VAL A 829 -116.17 147.58 -16.01
CA VAL A 829 -116.32 148.79 -16.84
C VAL A 829 -117.74 149.35 -16.75
N LEU A 830 -118.76 148.50 -16.82
CA LEU A 830 -120.16 148.95 -16.69
C LEU A 830 -120.50 149.42 -15.27
N GLN A 831 -119.99 148.77 -14.21
CA GLN A 831 -120.18 149.22 -12.83
C GLN A 831 -119.45 150.53 -12.54
N SER A 832 -118.29 150.79 -13.15
CA SER A 832 -117.59 152.08 -13.00
C SER A 832 -118.23 153.20 -13.84
N ARG A 833 -118.75 152.90 -15.05
CA ARG A 833 -119.63 153.81 -15.82
C ARG A 833 -120.92 154.13 -15.04
N ASN A 834 -121.53 153.12 -14.40
CA ASN A 834 -122.75 153.30 -13.61
C ASN A 834 -122.47 154.05 -12.28
N LYS A 835 -121.36 153.79 -11.58
CA LYS A 835 -120.94 154.61 -10.43
C LYS A 835 -120.69 156.07 -10.82
N LYS A 836 -120.10 156.35 -12.00
CA LYS A 836 -120.01 157.72 -12.51
C LYS A 836 -121.40 158.33 -12.76
N LEU A 837 -122.36 157.58 -13.28
CA LEU A 837 -123.75 158.04 -13.43
C LEU A 837 -124.48 158.24 -12.09
N GLN A 838 -124.21 157.42 -11.08
CA GLN A 838 -124.70 157.63 -9.71
C GLN A 838 -124.16 158.94 -9.13
N LEU A 839 -122.87 159.24 -9.34
CA LEU A 839 -122.25 160.52 -8.98
C LEU A 839 -122.75 161.72 -9.82
N VAL A 840 -123.34 161.49 -11.00
CA VAL A 840 -124.12 162.53 -11.72
C VAL A 840 -125.44 162.77 -10.99
N SER A 841 -126.17 161.72 -10.60
CA SER A 841 -127.44 161.85 -9.86
C SER A 841 -127.30 162.37 -8.42
N GLU A 842 -126.13 162.22 -7.79
CA GLU A 842 -125.82 162.74 -6.45
C GLU A 842 -125.46 164.24 -6.43
N GLY A 843 -125.56 164.94 -7.56
CA GLY A 843 -126.01 166.33 -7.55
C GLY A 843 -125.02 167.45 -7.86
N THR A 844 -123.87 167.21 -8.50
CA THR A 844 -123.07 168.34 -9.05
C THR A 844 -122.23 168.11 -10.31
N TYR A 845 -122.34 166.99 -11.02
CA TYR A 845 -121.58 166.80 -12.27
C TYR A 845 -122.15 167.62 -13.44
N LYS A 846 -121.79 168.91 -13.49
CA LYS A 846 -122.08 169.82 -14.60
C LYS A 846 -121.22 169.47 -15.81
N ALA A 847 -121.85 169.24 -16.96
CA ALA A 847 -121.16 169.08 -18.24
C ALA A 847 -120.37 170.36 -18.59
N SER A 848 -119.04 170.27 -18.59
CA SER A 848 -118.17 171.40 -18.95
C SER A 848 -118.30 171.72 -20.44
N SER A 849 -118.88 172.88 -20.72
CA SER A 849 -119.55 173.14 -22.00
C SER A 849 -118.63 173.81 -23.04
N SER A 850 -117.74 173.06 -23.68
CA SER A 850 -117.20 173.44 -25.00
C SER A 850 -116.61 172.25 -25.76
N SER A 851 -116.78 172.23 -27.08
CA SER A 851 -116.44 171.13 -27.99
C SER A 851 -114.93 171.03 -28.30
N ARG A 852 -114.04 171.20 -27.31
CA ARG A 852 -112.57 171.23 -27.57
C ARG A 852 -111.69 170.80 -26.40
N THR A 853 -111.94 171.26 -25.17
CA THR A 853 -111.10 170.88 -24.02
C THR A 853 -111.29 169.42 -23.62
N VAL A 854 -112.44 168.82 -23.92
CA VAL A 854 -112.70 167.38 -23.80
C VAL A 854 -111.87 166.59 -24.81
N GLU A 855 -111.73 167.06 -26.06
CA GLU A 855 -110.96 166.38 -27.11
C GLU A 855 -109.46 166.34 -26.81
N ALA A 856 -108.88 167.45 -26.33
CA ALA A 856 -107.46 167.50 -25.98
C ALA A 856 -107.10 166.49 -24.86
N VAL A 857 -107.87 166.49 -23.77
CA VAL A 857 -107.65 165.56 -22.64
C VAL A 857 -107.90 164.10 -23.05
N LEU A 858 -108.82 163.85 -23.99
CA LEU A 858 -109.00 162.52 -24.60
C LEU A 858 -107.81 162.12 -25.49
N GLN A 859 -107.26 163.03 -26.30
CA GLN A 859 -106.10 162.73 -27.14
C GLN A 859 -104.87 162.35 -26.30
N ASP A 860 -104.58 163.08 -25.23
CA ASP A 860 -103.43 162.78 -24.36
C ASP A 860 -103.53 161.40 -23.70
N GLN A 861 -104.73 161.00 -23.24
CA GLN A 861 -104.94 159.63 -22.73
C GLN A 861 -104.90 158.58 -23.85
N MET A 862 -105.43 158.87 -25.04
CA MET A 862 -105.40 157.97 -26.19
C MET A 862 -104.00 157.82 -26.82
N ALA A 863 -103.09 158.75 -26.61
CA ALA A 863 -101.68 158.59 -26.97
C ALA A 863 -101.00 157.60 -26.00
N ALA A 864 -101.00 157.90 -24.71
CA ALA A 864 -100.36 157.08 -23.67
C ALA A 864 -100.80 155.61 -23.67
N VAL A 865 -102.08 155.32 -23.96
CA VAL A 865 -102.59 153.94 -24.05
C VAL A 865 -102.05 153.18 -25.28
N ARG A 866 -101.84 153.86 -26.43
CA ARG A 866 -101.30 153.21 -27.63
C ARG A 866 -99.82 152.86 -27.49
N ASP A 867 -99.03 153.76 -26.91
CA ASP A 867 -97.59 153.57 -26.76
C ASP A 867 -97.29 152.36 -25.85
N VAL A 868 -98.03 152.25 -24.73
CA VAL A 868 -97.97 151.07 -23.84
C VAL A 868 -98.41 149.78 -24.55
N SER A 869 -99.44 149.85 -25.41
CA SER A 869 -99.90 148.69 -26.20
C SER A 869 -98.88 148.25 -27.27
N SER A 870 -98.10 149.17 -27.83
CA SER A 870 -97.04 148.86 -28.80
C SER A 870 -95.90 148.09 -28.13
N ILE A 871 -95.44 148.56 -26.96
CA ILE A 871 -94.35 147.93 -26.20
C ILE A 871 -94.71 146.49 -25.80
N LEU A 872 -95.95 146.25 -25.36
CA LEU A 872 -96.44 144.91 -24.99
C LEU A 872 -96.51 143.92 -26.16
N SER A 873 -96.76 144.39 -27.39
CA SER A 873 -96.83 143.51 -28.57
C SER A 873 -95.45 142.96 -28.94
N ASN A 874 -94.41 143.80 -28.88
CA ASN A 874 -93.05 143.40 -29.25
C ASN A 874 -92.49 142.38 -28.24
N ALA A 875 -92.69 142.61 -26.95
CA ALA A 875 -92.26 141.69 -25.89
C ALA A 875 -92.85 140.28 -26.04
N CYS A 876 -94.07 140.16 -26.57
CA CYS A 876 -94.72 138.86 -26.82
C CYS A 876 -94.15 138.10 -28.02
N GLN A 877 -93.45 138.75 -28.96
CA GLN A 877 -92.76 138.07 -30.06
C GLN A 877 -91.34 137.64 -29.68
N GLU A 878 -90.62 138.43 -28.88
CA GLU A 878 -89.20 138.18 -28.61
C GLU A 878 -88.96 137.06 -27.57
N PHE A 879 -89.82 136.90 -26.54
CA PHE A 879 -89.58 135.96 -25.44
C PHE A 879 -90.83 135.15 -24.99
N PRO A 880 -91.14 134.00 -25.62
CA PRO A 880 -92.41 133.28 -25.40
C PRO A 880 -92.56 132.52 -24.07
N GLN A 881 -91.49 132.27 -23.31
CA GLN A 881 -91.56 131.42 -22.09
C GLN A 881 -92.40 132.02 -20.94
N HIS A 882 -92.90 133.27 -21.08
CA HIS A 882 -93.79 133.93 -20.13
C HIS A 882 -95.15 134.33 -20.76
N GLN A 883 -95.50 133.72 -21.90
CA GLN A 883 -96.69 134.06 -22.68
C GLN A 883 -98.00 133.94 -21.87
N GLU A 884 -98.18 132.88 -21.07
CA GLU A 884 -99.40 132.71 -20.23
C GLU A 884 -99.61 133.83 -19.19
N ALA A 885 -98.53 134.43 -18.69
CA ALA A 885 -98.62 135.53 -17.74
C ALA A 885 -98.96 136.85 -18.44
N LEU A 886 -98.30 137.16 -19.56
CA LEU A 886 -98.47 138.40 -20.32
C LEU A 886 -99.83 138.46 -21.06
N TRP A 887 -100.35 137.33 -21.52
CA TRP A 887 -101.63 137.23 -22.24
C TRP A 887 -102.82 137.78 -21.45
N LYS A 888 -102.79 137.64 -20.11
CA LYS A 888 -103.84 138.17 -19.22
C LYS A 888 -103.85 139.70 -19.17
N VAL A 889 -102.70 140.36 -19.23
CA VAL A 889 -102.60 141.83 -19.15
C VAL A 889 -103.03 142.48 -20.47
N SER A 890 -102.56 141.95 -21.61
CA SER A 890 -102.90 142.48 -22.93
C SER A 890 -104.41 142.55 -23.19
N ARG A 891 -105.17 141.55 -22.73
CA ARG A 891 -106.64 141.49 -22.90
C ARG A 891 -107.41 142.52 -22.07
N VAL A 892 -106.86 143.05 -20.98
CA VAL A 892 -107.53 144.09 -20.17
C VAL A 892 -107.41 145.47 -20.82
N LEU A 893 -106.28 145.75 -21.50
CA LEU A 893 -106.07 147.01 -22.24
C LEU A 893 -106.96 147.10 -23.48
N ALA A 894 -107.15 145.99 -24.22
CA ALA A 894 -108.08 145.93 -25.36
C ALA A 894 -109.52 146.33 -24.97
N VAL A 895 -110.00 145.86 -23.82
CA VAL A 895 -111.33 146.21 -23.28
C VAL A 895 -111.43 147.71 -22.92
N HIS A 896 -110.33 148.36 -22.54
CA HIS A 896 -110.31 149.82 -22.31
C HIS A 896 -110.35 150.62 -23.62
N THR A 897 -109.77 150.12 -24.71
CA THR A 897 -109.86 150.78 -26.02
C THR A 897 -111.24 150.61 -26.66
N GLU A 898 -111.91 149.46 -26.50
CA GLU A 898 -113.26 149.22 -27.02
C GLU A 898 -114.36 149.91 -26.18
N GLY A 899 -114.15 150.05 -24.86
CA GLY A 899 -115.15 150.59 -23.92
C GLY A 899 -115.55 152.06 -24.11
N ASN A 900 -114.91 152.78 -25.03
CA ASN A 900 -115.14 154.21 -25.31
C ASN A 900 -115.82 154.48 -26.67
N LEU A 901 -116.21 153.45 -27.43
CA LEU A 901 -116.84 153.59 -28.76
C LEU A 901 -118.26 153.00 -28.87
N SER A 902 -118.97 152.87 -27.74
CA SER A 902 -120.45 152.71 -27.67
C SER A 902 -121.07 153.35 -26.42
#